data_AF-A0A2V9L2S7-F1
#
_entry.id   AF-A0A2V9L2S7-F1
#
_cell.length_a   1.000
_cell.length_b   1.000
_cell.length_c   1.000
_cell.angle_alpha   90.00
_cell.angle_beta   90.00
_cell.angle_gamma   90.00
#
_symmetry.space_group_name_H-M   'P 1'
#
loop_
_entity.id
_entity.type
_entity.pdbx_description
1 polymer ?
#
loop_
_entity_poly.entity_id
_entity_poly.type
_entity_poly.pdbx_seq_one_letter_code
_entity_poly.pdbx_strand_id
1 'polypeptide(L)'
;MAGTVAATLLVVVAAYRFRSSRQDRSLPARAALPGNVNQQLSGYTFTRSEGGRRIFTVRAVRTVALKQGGTTELEDVVVDVFGREGDRHDVLRTGLAEYNPQSGNFSSRGSVEIELNADPPPGGSNGRQPAYLETSNVTFRQQGSLVVSDAPVRFRAGPVSGSALGMTYATKDGWVELEKDVRVELQPAAQNVTLAAHDPKSTIPFKATAGPGLEAGVVWLTAQRLRYDKDSREVALRGPVELTQGNRRIVAGRGTVFLDSRNRLTEMLLCDEVRAFETADRSSASPGEGVAIRYSASSRPTPSGPGSSPEMQRERGPLPEALEASAQRARGIFDPASGQLRKLVAEGGFQADSRRGGGDRKQPSVSRLEAEQFEMTFEGVHSEPRSGVASGNVRLSVNSSATSVAPKAVRGGRPPEAKTARATVKVQPATQTETMTAAEMTFDFRAVGRSLKRAQTVGAGKLVLVPQNPAQGAQTITAGQFVMAFDDRSRLETLSGLSGTRSVSDPPAGAPPGVGPRETSSERLEAAFDPPTGALVAALQSGNFQFSDGEQKASAEQAEYSSPTQALTLTGHPKVWDTVTRVNAERVLLHLDTDTAEGIGKVQSTHFGAETASRPVQAGAGLKPGATSGSVSSGGVKSGGATPNAATGTTNVLADRMLATRPGQWVHYEGHVRAWQGADVVEATSLDYNGKERRLSSGSGVVTSHLAPASGIPATGILGSSTLSGPASSGPGAAGRKKEQSHPLTVRADHLDFFDEGRKASYRGNVELETESTKLRADRLDVYFQAESAPGGSEVERAVADGHVRVTQPGRRATGDHLEYEAAAGRIVMKGGSPALYDEARSFTTGQRLTFFIHDDKLLVDGGEKSRALSEYRMPQ
;
A
#
# COMPACT_ATOMS: atom_id res chain seq x y z
N MET A 1 43.27 -27.39 47.83
CA MET A 1 44.19 -26.68 48.77
C MET A 1 45.52 -26.42 48.07
N ALA A 2 46.37 -25.55 48.63
CA ALA A 2 47.79 -25.35 48.24
C ALA A 2 48.08 -24.84 46.80
N GLY A 3 47.50 -23.69 46.42
CA GLY A 3 47.90 -22.98 45.17
C GLY A 3 47.87 -21.45 45.24
N THR A 4 47.06 -20.86 46.13
CA THR A 4 46.69 -19.43 46.10
C THR A 4 47.24 -18.57 47.24
N VAL A 5 48.16 -19.09 48.07
CA VAL A 5 48.71 -18.38 49.24
C VAL A 5 50.16 -17.90 49.05
N ALA A 6 50.87 -18.41 48.03
CA ALA A 6 52.26 -18.01 47.76
C ALA A 6 52.39 -16.71 46.93
N ALA A 7 51.48 -16.46 45.99
CA ALA A 7 51.51 -15.26 45.14
C ALA A 7 51.12 -13.98 45.90
N THR A 8 50.20 -14.10 46.87
CA THR A 8 49.72 -12.99 47.71
C THR A 8 50.81 -12.45 48.63
N LEU A 9 51.71 -13.30 49.14
CA LEU A 9 52.82 -12.85 50.00
C LEU A 9 53.90 -12.07 49.24
N LEU A 10 54.21 -12.44 47.99
CA LEU A 10 55.15 -11.68 47.15
C LEU A 10 54.60 -10.31 46.75
N VAL A 11 53.30 -10.21 46.43
CA VAL A 11 52.66 -8.91 46.11
C VAL A 11 52.59 -8.01 47.35
N VAL A 12 52.32 -8.57 48.55
CA VAL A 12 52.32 -7.78 49.80
C VAL A 12 53.73 -7.30 50.16
N VAL A 13 54.78 -8.11 50.01
CA VAL A 13 56.17 -7.68 50.27
C VAL A 13 56.66 -6.65 49.24
N ALA A 14 56.30 -6.81 47.96
CA ALA A 14 56.58 -5.81 46.94
C ALA A 14 55.84 -4.49 47.22
N ALA A 15 54.55 -4.54 47.55
CA ALA A 15 53.76 -3.36 47.91
C ALA A 15 54.28 -2.69 49.20
N TYR A 16 54.71 -3.45 50.21
CA TYR A 16 55.27 -2.86 51.44
C TYR A 16 56.62 -2.19 51.19
N ARG A 17 57.51 -2.78 50.38
CA ARG A 17 58.78 -2.12 50.00
C ARG A 17 58.60 -0.93 49.07
N PHE A 18 57.57 -0.90 48.21
CA PHE A 18 57.24 0.30 47.41
C PHE A 18 56.52 1.39 48.20
N ARG A 19 55.92 1.06 49.36
CA ARG A 19 55.26 2.04 50.25
C ARG A 19 56.22 2.58 51.32
N SER A 20 57.13 1.76 51.86
CA SER A 20 58.14 2.22 52.83
C SER A 20 59.28 3.03 52.19
N SER A 21 59.61 2.78 50.91
CA SER A 21 60.56 3.62 50.14
C SER A 21 59.99 5.00 49.73
N ARG A 22 58.76 5.33 50.13
CA ARG A 22 58.17 6.66 50.01
C ARG A 22 57.90 7.35 51.36
N GLN A 23 58.53 6.87 52.45
CA GLN A 23 58.44 7.55 53.76
C GLN A 23 59.78 7.94 54.39
N ASP A 24 60.91 7.43 53.89
CA ASP A 24 62.23 8.03 54.11
C ASP A 24 62.74 8.71 52.82
N ARG A 25 61.98 9.71 52.35
CA ARG A 25 62.62 10.81 51.64
C ARG A 25 62.96 11.85 52.69
N SER A 26 64.20 11.81 53.14
CA SER A 26 64.82 12.88 53.92
C SER A 26 64.41 14.24 53.35
N LEU A 27 64.14 15.20 54.24
CA LEU A 27 64.08 16.62 53.88
C LEU A 27 65.19 16.88 52.87
N PRO A 28 64.92 17.43 51.67
CA PRO A 28 66.00 17.81 50.77
C PRO A 28 66.92 18.71 51.58
N ALA A 29 68.17 18.27 51.77
CA ALA A 29 69.18 19.05 52.46
C ALA A 29 69.14 20.43 51.81
N ARG A 30 68.92 21.48 52.63
CA ARG A 30 68.69 22.86 52.17
C ARG A 30 69.55 23.11 50.94
N ALA A 31 68.91 23.22 49.77
CA ALA A 31 69.62 23.59 48.57
C ALA A 31 70.33 24.91 48.91
N ALA A 32 71.66 24.91 48.85
CA ALA A 32 72.42 26.10 49.13
C ALA A 32 71.92 27.19 48.19
N LEU A 33 71.44 28.30 48.77
CA LEU A 33 70.83 29.40 48.01
C LEU A 33 71.75 29.75 46.83
N PRO A 34 71.27 29.66 45.57
CA PRO A 34 72.05 30.19 44.47
C PRO A 34 72.25 31.69 44.73
N GLY A 35 73.47 32.21 44.52
CA GLY A 35 73.88 33.55 44.97
C GLY A 35 73.13 34.74 44.35
N ASN A 36 72.14 34.44 43.50
CA ASN A 36 71.29 35.34 42.75
C ASN A 36 69.90 35.59 43.36
N VAL A 37 69.55 35.05 44.54
CA VAL A 37 68.29 35.39 45.23
C VAL A 37 68.38 36.81 45.84
N ASN A 38 67.35 37.63 45.64
CA ASN A 38 67.29 39.03 46.12
C ASN A 38 66.30 39.24 47.27
N GLN A 39 65.15 38.55 47.25
CA GLN A 39 64.12 38.66 48.28
C GLN A 39 63.27 37.38 48.30
N GLN A 40 62.93 36.90 49.51
CA GLN A 40 61.97 35.81 49.73
C GLN A 40 60.82 36.33 50.59
N LEU A 41 59.58 36.09 50.16
CA LEU A 41 58.37 36.51 50.87
C LEU A 41 57.45 35.32 51.10
N SER A 42 56.73 35.35 52.22
CA SER A 42 55.69 34.38 52.58
C SER A 42 54.32 35.07 52.49
N GLY A 43 53.36 34.47 51.79
CA GLY A 43 52.04 35.05 51.55
C GLY A 43 52.07 36.22 50.57
N TYR A 44 52.36 35.93 49.30
CA TYR A 44 52.37 36.91 48.22
C TYR A 44 50.97 37.02 47.59
N THR A 45 50.46 38.24 47.40
CA THR A 45 49.21 38.50 46.68
C THR A 45 49.38 39.67 45.73
N PHE A 46 48.98 39.49 44.48
CA PHE A 46 49.07 40.50 43.42
C PHE A 46 47.75 40.55 42.64
N THR A 47 47.06 41.69 42.69
CA THR A 47 45.84 41.93 41.91
C THR A 47 46.12 42.91 40.78
N ARG A 48 45.71 42.56 39.56
CA ARG A 48 45.75 43.46 38.41
C ARG A 48 44.35 43.93 38.04
N SER A 49 44.22 45.23 37.80
CA SER A 49 42.97 45.88 37.40
C SER A 49 43.15 46.72 36.14
N GLU A 50 42.10 46.80 35.32
CA GLU A 50 41.99 47.64 34.12
C GLU A 50 40.65 48.39 34.19
N GLY A 51 40.62 49.69 33.94
CA GLY A 51 39.39 50.49 34.05
C GLY A 51 38.68 50.44 35.42
N GLY A 52 39.43 50.20 36.51
CA GLY A 52 38.88 50.04 37.86
C GLY A 52 38.31 48.65 38.18
N ARG A 53 38.24 47.72 37.22
CA ARG A 53 37.78 46.35 37.42
C ARG A 53 38.97 45.40 37.62
N ARG A 54 38.86 44.46 38.56
CA ARG A 54 39.86 43.39 38.75
C ARG A 54 39.79 42.45 37.56
N ILE A 55 40.93 42.18 36.91
CA ILE A 55 41.02 41.17 35.83
C ILE A 55 41.48 39.83 36.40
N PHE A 56 42.51 39.86 37.24
CA PHE A 56 42.99 38.67 37.93
C PHE A 56 43.65 38.99 39.27
N THR A 57 43.70 38.00 40.16
CA THR A 57 44.42 38.03 41.44
C THR A 57 45.26 36.77 41.59
N VAL A 58 46.58 36.93 41.62
CA VAL A 58 47.54 35.85 41.92
C VAL A 58 47.77 35.82 43.43
N ARG A 59 47.74 34.63 44.02
CA ARG A 59 48.09 34.36 45.42
C ARG A 59 49.11 33.22 45.42
N ALA A 60 50.21 33.36 46.15
CA ALA A 60 51.24 32.32 46.28
C ALA A 60 51.66 32.19 47.75
N VAL A 61 51.90 30.97 48.22
CA VAL A 61 52.34 30.74 49.60
C VAL A 61 53.76 31.25 49.79
N ARG A 62 54.63 31.11 48.78
CA ARG A 62 56.00 31.64 48.78
C ARG A 62 56.39 32.27 47.45
N THR A 63 57.35 33.18 47.51
CA THR A 63 57.89 33.88 46.35
C THR A 63 59.40 34.04 46.48
N VAL A 64 60.13 33.71 45.43
CA VAL A 64 61.59 33.86 45.32
C VAL A 64 61.90 34.78 44.14
N ALA A 65 62.39 35.98 44.43
CA ALA A 65 62.76 36.96 43.42
C ALA A 65 64.26 36.87 43.07
N LEU A 66 64.57 36.68 41.79
CA LEU A 66 65.95 36.68 41.28
C LEU A 66 66.50 38.11 41.10
N LYS A 67 67.80 38.28 41.31
CA LYS A 67 68.52 39.55 41.10
C LYS A 67 68.45 40.01 39.63
N GLN A 68 68.61 41.32 39.41
CA GLN A 68 68.60 41.99 38.10
C GLN A 68 67.25 41.97 37.34
N GLY A 69 66.11 41.80 38.04
CA GLY A 69 64.78 41.95 37.43
C GLY A 69 64.37 40.78 36.52
N GLY A 70 64.94 39.60 36.75
CA GLY A 70 64.59 38.36 36.07
C GLY A 70 63.22 37.80 36.49
N THR A 71 62.95 36.57 36.08
CA THR A 71 61.75 35.82 36.46
C THR A 71 61.64 35.65 37.97
N THR A 72 60.41 35.75 38.48
CA THR A 72 60.05 35.49 39.87
C THR A 72 59.45 34.10 39.97
N GLU A 73 59.95 33.27 40.89
CA GLU A 73 59.42 31.92 41.14
C GLU A 73 58.37 31.98 42.27
N LEU A 74 57.25 31.27 42.07
CA LEU A 74 56.06 31.29 42.92
C LEU A 74 55.68 29.84 43.28
N GLU A 75 55.59 29.54 44.58
CA GLU A 75 55.18 28.22 45.11
C GLU A 75 53.73 28.26 45.62
N ASP A 76 52.99 27.17 45.39
CA ASP A 76 51.56 26.97 45.74
C ASP A 76 50.68 28.16 45.31
N VAL A 77 50.48 28.26 44.00
CA VAL A 77 49.87 29.40 43.31
C VAL A 77 48.40 29.15 43.02
N VAL A 78 47.56 30.13 43.36
CA VAL A 78 46.16 30.25 42.94
C VAL A 78 45.99 31.56 42.17
N VAL A 79 45.34 31.51 41.01
CA VAL A 79 45.01 32.69 40.20
C VAL A 79 43.50 32.76 40.01
N ASP A 80 42.86 33.71 40.68
CA ASP A 80 41.47 34.07 40.43
C ASP A 80 41.43 34.93 39.15
N VAL A 81 40.55 34.62 38.21
CA VAL A 81 40.36 35.33 36.93
C VAL A 81 38.90 35.78 36.83
N PHE A 82 38.68 37.02 36.42
CA PHE A 82 37.36 37.65 36.36
C PHE A 82 36.98 38.04 34.92
N GLY A 83 35.70 37.88 34.58
CA GLY A 83 35.15 38.30 33.28
C GLY A 83 35.16 39.82 33.08
N ARG A 84 34.96 40.25 31.82
CA ARG A 84 34.90 41.68 31.45
C ARG A 84 33.85 42.46 32.26
N GLU A 85 32.75 41.81 32.61
CA GLU A 85 31.64 42.38 33.37
C GLU A 85 31.67 42.04 34.87
N GLY A 86 32.63 41.21 35.30
CA GLY A 86 32.75 40.71 36.69
C GLY A 86 31.76 39.59 37.04
N ASP A 87 30.95 39.12 36.08
CA ASP A 87 29.96 38.04 36.21
C ASP A 87 30.58 36.63 36.17
N ARG A 88 31.71 36.49 35.47
CA ARG A 88 32.52 35.27 35.38
C ARG A 88 33.62 35.28 36.43
N HIS A 89 33.79 34.13 37.08
CA HIS A 89 34.88 33.83 37.99
C HIS A 89 35.46 32.46 37.60
N ASP A 90 36.77 32.39 37.39
CA ASP A 90 37.50 31.17 37.08
C ASP A 90 38.75 31.10 37.96
N VAL A 91 39.20 29.90 38.32
CA VAL A 91 40.34 29.69 39.23
C VAL A 91 41.36 28.76 38.59
N LEU A 92 42.63 29.17 38.54
CA LEU A 92 43.75 28.33 38.14
C LEU A 92 44.61 27.99 39.37
N ARG A 93 45.02 26.74 39.53
CA ARG A 93 45.85 26.25 40.65
C ARG A 93 47.07 25.51 40.13
N THR A 94 48.25 25.76 40.71
CA THR A 94 49.47 25.01 40.42
C THR A 94 50.48 25.08 41.56
N GLY A 95 51.28 24.03 41.76
CA GLY A 95 52.29 23.98 42.82
C GLY A 95 53.52 24.88 42.56
N LEU A 96 53.84 25.18 41.30
CA LEU A 96 55.01 25.99 40.94
C LEU A 96 54.77 26.79 39.66
N ALA A 97 55.15 28.07 39.64
CA ALA A 97 55.12 28.90 38.45
C ALA A 97 56.24 29.95 38.40
N GLU A 98 56.66 30.29 37.18
CA GLU A 98 57.57 31.39 36.87
C GLU A 98 56.75 32.57 36.34
N TYR A 99 56.92 33.76 36.92
CA TYR A 99 56.30 35.01 36.47
C TYR A 99 57.37 35.99 35.97
N ASN A 100 57.24 36.46 34.73
CA ASN A 100 58.14 37.48 34.17
C ASN A 100 57.48 38.86 34.29
N PRO A 101 57.96 39.77 35.17
CA PRO A 101 57.32 41.07 35.39
C PRO A 101 57.44 42.05 34.22
N GLN A 102 58.38 41.84 33.28
CA GLN A 102 58.57 42.72 32.12
C GLN A 102 57.57 42.44 30.99
N SER A 103 57.29 41.16 30.73
CA SER A 103 56.30 40.72 29.73
C SER A 103 54.90 40.46 30.32
N GLY A 104 54.82 40.28 31.64
CA GLY A 104 53.64 39.82 32.36
C GLY A 104 53.23 38.38 32.02
N ASN A 105 54.09 37.63 31.34
CA ASN A 105 53.86 36.21 31.08
C ASN A 105 54.04 35.40 32.35
N PHE A 106 53.23 34.35 32.49
CA PHE A 106 53.24 33.42 33.62
C PHE A 106 53.28 32.00 33.07
N SER A 107 54.20 31.16 33.53
CA SER A 107 54.37 29.80 33.02
C SER A 107 54.55 28.78 34.14
N SER A 108 53.87 27.64 34.02
CA SER A 108 54.01 26.50 34.92
C SER A 108 54.32 25.24 34.13
N ARG A 109 55.42 24.56 34.49
CA ARG A 109 55.80 23.24 33.95
C ARG A 109 55.13 22.08 34.70
N GLY A 110 54.53 22.37 35.85
CA GLY A 110 53.89 21.37 36.71
C GLY A 110 52.48 21.00 36.25
N SER A 111 51.77 20.25 37.11
CA SER A 111 50.33 20.05 36.96
C SER A 111 49.60 21.37 37.23
N VAL A 112 48.57 21.63 36.44
CA VAL A 112 47.72 22.82 36.53
C VAL A 112 46.26 22.38 36.48
N GLU A 113 45.51 22.77 37.51
CA GLU A 113 44.06 22.60 37.58
C GLU A 113 43.40 23.94 37.21
N ILE A 114 42.34 23.91 36.40
CA ILE A 114 41.56 25.09 36.02
C ILE A 114 40.08 24.79 36.28
N GLU A 115 39.46 25.59 37.14
CA GLU A 115 38.03 25.55 37.44
C GLU A 115 37.36 26.74 36.73
N LEU A 116 36.55 26.43 35.73
CA LEU A 116 35.77 27.41 34.96
C LEU A 116 34.38 27.58 35.57
N ASN A 117 33.88 28.81 35.62
CA ASN A 117 32.62 29.16 36.28
C ASN A 117 32.62 28.78 37.79
N ALA A 118 33.73 29.01 38.47
CA ALA A 118 33.90 28.76 39.90
C ALA A 118 32.96 29.64 40.74
N ASP A 119 32.37 29.08 41.80
CA ASP A 119 31.47 29.83 42.67
C ASP A 119 32.19 31.01 43.37
N PRO A 120 31.56 32.20 43.45
CA PRO A 120 32.16 33.38 44.06
C PRO A 120 32.34 33.23 45.59
N PRO A 121 33.54 33.45 46.12
CA PRO A 121 33.76 33.39 47.56
C PRO A 121 33.20 34.64 48.27
N PRO A 122 32.55 34.52 49.45
CA PRO A 122 32.28 33.29 50.19
C PRO A 122 30.86 32.72 49.96
N GLY A 123 30.77 31.54 49.37
CA GLY A 123 29.62 30.64 49.51
C GLY A 123 28.35 30.96 48.72
N GLY A 124 28.37 31.91 47.78
CA GLY A 124 27.28 32.10 46.83
C GLY A 124 27.41 31.11 45.67
N SER A 125 26.39 30.28 45.41
CA SER A 125 26.39 29.45 44.20
C SER A 125 25.81 30.22 43.01
N ASN A 126 26.53 30.30 41.90
CA ASN A 126 26.04 30.97 40.68
C ASN A 126 25.01 30.13 39.89
N GLY A 127 24.73 28.90 40.34
CA GLY A 127 23.78 27.97 39.70
C GLY A 127 24.25 27.40 38.34
N ARG A 128 25.40 27.86 37.83
CA ARG A 128 26.12 27.30 36.68
C ARG A 128 26.90 26.07 37.14
N GLN A 129 26.88 24.98 36.38
CA GLN A 129 27.78 23.85 36.67
C GLN A 129 29.24 24.24 36.35
N PRO A 130 30.18 24.13 37.30
CA PRO A 130 31.59 24.38 37.03
C PRO A 130 32.18 23.28 36.14
N ALA A 131 33.18 23.67 35.34
CA ALA A 131 33.93 22.76 34.48
C ALA A 131 35.39 22.74 34.92
N TYR A 132 35.92 21.56 35.22
CA TYR A 132 37.30 21.36 35.69
C TYR A 132 38.16 20.83 34.56
N LEU A 133 39.35 21.39 34.39
CA LEU A 133 40.35 20.97 33.43
C LEU A 133 41.68 20.70 34.16
N GLU A 134 42.35 19.61 33.80
CA GLU A 134 43.66 19.20 34.31
C GLU A 134 44.64 19.12 33.14
N THR A 135 45.79 19.77 33.25
CA THR A 135 46.83 19.79 32.21
C THR A 135 48.22 20.06 32.82
N SER A 136 49.26 20.15 32.00
CA SER A 136 50.60 20.62 32.38
C SER A 136 51.14 21.61 31.34
N ASN A 137 52.37 22.11 31.53
CA ASN A 137 53.07 23.01 30.59
C ASN A 137 52.27 24.27 30.18
N VAL A 138 51.52 24.84 31.14
CA VAL A 138 50.67 26.00 30.87
C VAL A 138 51.50 27.28 30.77
N THR A 139 51.28 28.06 29.71
CA THR A 139 51.83 29.40 29.53
C THR A 139 50.71 30.41 29.32
N PHE A 140 50.54 31.35 30.26
CA PHE A 140 49.77 32.57 30.07
C PHE A 140 50.59 33.61 29.33
N ARG A 141 50.09 34.05 28.17
CA ARG A 141 50.62 35.13 27.35
C ARG A 141 49.78 36.38 27.60
N GLN A 142 50.40 37.44 28.16
CA GLN A 142 49.68 38.69 28.42
C GLN A 142 49.15 39.31 27.12
N GLN A 143 49.95 39.27 26.05
CA GLN A 143 49.52 39.68 24.72
C GLN A 143 48.44 38.71 24.20
N GLY A 144 47.21 39.20 24.08
CA GLY A 144 46.02 38.40 23.76
C GLY A 144 45.30 37.79 24.96
N SER A 145 45.87 37.85 26.18
CA SER A 145 45.28 37.25 27.40
C SER A 145 44.92 35.77 27.22
N LEU A 146 45.87 34.99 26.67
CA LEU A 146 45.69 33.58 26.34
C LEU A 146 46.46 32.68 27.30
N VAL A 147 45.79 31.68 27.87
CA VAL A 147 46.38 30.55 28.59
C VAL A 147 46.52 29.40 27.58
N VAL A 148 47.74 28.96 27.29
CA VAL A 148 48.03 27.94 26.26
C VAL A 148 48.76 26.75 26.88
N SER A 149 48.40 25.53 26.47
CA SER A 149 49.13 24.29 26.73
C SER A 149 49.16 23.43 25.47
N ASP A 150 50.27 22.74 25.23
CA ASP A 150 50.42 21.70 24.21
C ASP A 150 50.29 20.26 24.79
N ALA A 151 50.17 20.15 26.11
CA ALA A 151 50.11 18.88 26.83
C ALA A 151 48.72 18.22 26.71
N PRO A 152 48.60 16.91 27.07
CA PRO A 152 47.31 16.28 27.25
C PRO A 152 46.46 17.03 28.28
N VAL A 153 45.18 17.16 27.98
CA VAL A 153 44.17 17.82 28.82
C VAL A 153 43.13 16.78 29.19
N ARG A 154 42.74 16.72 30.47
CA ARG A 154 41.52 16.03 30.92
C ARG A 154 40.51 17.05 31.36
N PHE A 155 39.22 16.77 31.20
CA PHE A 155 38.17 17.66 31.65
C PHE A 155 36.96 16.91 32.22
N ARG A 156 36.21 17.58 33.09
CA ARG A 156 34.93 17.12 33.63
C ARG A 156 33.97 18.31 33.85
N ALA A 157 32.73 18.18 33.40
CA ALA A 157 31.68 19.19 33.53
C ALA A 157 30.32 18.48 33.68
N GLY A 158 29.75 18.50 34.89
CA GLY A 158 28.51 17.76 35.17
C GLY A 158 28.65 16.25 34.85
N PRO A 159 27.76 15.67 34.02
CA PRO A 159 27.81 14.27 33.59
C PRO A 159 28.82 13.99 32.46
N VAL A 160 29.55 15.01 32.00
CA VAL A 160 30.52 14.92 30.90
C VAL A 160 31.92 14.80 31.46
N SER A 161 32.70 13.85 30.96
CA SER A 161 34.16 13.78 31.13
C SER A 161 34.85 13.63 29.78
N GLY A 162 36.16 13.82 29.73
CA GLY A 162 36.88 13.61 28.48
C GLY A 162 38.35 13.99 28.50
N SER A 163 38.97 13.90 27.32
CA SER A 163 40.37 14.20 27.08
C SER A 163 40.58 14.87 25.72
N ALA A 164 41.64 15.68 25.62
CA ALA A 164 42.13 16.25 24.38
C ALA A 164 43.66 16.40 24.42
N LEU A 165 44.26 16.77 23.29
CA LEU A 165 45.67 17.16 23.20
C LEU A 165 45.77 18.65 22.86
N GLY A 166 46.35 19.42 23.77
CA GLY A 166 46.47 20.88 23.67
C GLY A 166 45.18 21.65 23.98
N MET A 167 45.36 22.87 24.50
CA MET A 167 44.28 23.79 24.84
C MET A 167 44.75 25.24 24.73
N THR A 168 43.86 26.09 24.22
CA THR A 168 43.96 27.55 24.31
C THR A 168 42.72 28.11 25.02
N TYR A 169 42.91 28.83 26.12
CA TYR A 169 41.84 29.53 26.87
C TYR A 169 42.05 31.04 26.83
N ALA A 170 41.11 31.79 26.25
CA ALA A 170 41.12 33.25 26.22
C ALA A 170 40.43 33.85 27.44
N THR A 171 41.21 34.19 28.47
CA THR A 171 40.69 34.67 29.77
C THR A 171 39.88 35.96 29.66
N LYS A 172 40.23 36.83 28.70
CA LYS A 172 39.51 38.09 28.42
C LYS A 172 38.25 37.88 27.56
N ASP A 173 38.23 36.88 26.69
CA ASP A 173 37.18 36.72 25.68
C ASP A 173 36.19 35.59 25.99
N GLY A 174 36.44 34.78 27.02
CA GLY A 174 35.46 33.84 27.56
C GLY A 174 35.35 32.49 26.85
N TRP A 175 36.25 32.16 25.92
CA TRP A 175 36.21 30.89 25.19
C TRP A 175 37.42 29.99 25.46
N VAL A 176 37.17 28.68 25.51
CA VAL A 176 38.17 27.61 25.64
C VAL A 176 38.14 26.75 24.37
N GLU A 177 39.27 26.55 23.71
CA GLU A 177 39.43 25.61 22.60
C GLU A 177 40.35 24.45 23.02
N LEU A 178 39.89 23.22 22.80
CA LEU A 178 40.66 21.98 22.85
C LEU A 178 41.10 21.65 21.43
N GLU A 179 42.41 21.52 21.21
CA GLU A 179 43.00 21.72 19.87
C GLU A 179 43.08 20.47 18.98
N LYS A 180 43.17 19.27 19.59
CA LYS A 180 43.33 17.99 18.89
C LYS A 180 42.73 16.83 19.68
N ASP A 181 42.40 15.74 18.99
CA ASP A 181 42.03 14.43 19.53
C ASP A 181 40.99 14.48 20.66
N VAL A 182 39.95 15.30 20.49
CA VAL A 182 38.92 15.48 21.50
C VAL A 182 38.08 14.21 21.60
N ARG A 183 38.03 13.64 22.80
CA ARG A 183 37.19 12.49 23.17
C ARG A 183 36.36 12.88 24.38
N VAL A 184 35.06 12.70 24.26
CA VAL A 184 34.04 13.02 25.25
C VAL A 184 33.32 11.74 25.63
N GLU A 185 33.17 11.53 26.93
CA GLU A 185 32.33 10.50 27.54
C GLU A 185 31.17 11.22 28.23
N LEU A 186 29.94 10.94 27.81
CA LEU A 186 28.73 11.40 28.48
C LEU A 186 28.09 10.20 29.18
N GLN A 187 28.19 10.19 30.51
CA GLN A 187 27.49 9.22 31.33
C GLN A 187 26.03 9.67 31.48
N PRO A 188 25.03 8.83 31.15
CA PRO A 188 23.65 9.19 31.40
C PRO A 188 23.44 9.37 32.91
N ALA A 189 22.76 10.46 33.28
CA ALA A 189 22.50 10.77 34.68
C ALA A 189 21.83 9.56 35.35
N ALA A 190 22.48 9.00 36.39
CA ALA A 190 21.96 7.87 37.13
C ALA A 190 20.64 8.28 37.81
N GLN A 191 19.52 7.94 37.18
CA GLN A 191 18.21 8.31 37.72
C GLN A 191 17.95 7.50 38.99
N ASN A 192 17.65 8.24 40.06
CA ASN A 192 17.28 7.79 41.39
C ASN A 192 16.63 6.40 41.41
N VAL A 193 17.42 5.38 41.77
CA VAL A 193 16.85 4.13 42.29
C VAL A 193 16.21 4.48 43.61
N THR A 194 14.87 4.58 43.62
CA THR A 194 14.11 4.71 44.87
C THR A 194 14.26 3.41 45.65
N LEU A 195 15.26 3.36 46.52
CA LEU A 195 15.40 2.31 47.52
C LEU A 195 14.22 2.42 48.48
N ALA A 196 13.17 1.64 48.22
CA ALA A 196 12.14 1.39 49.20
C ALA A 196 12.81 0.87 50.48
N ALA A 197 12.39 1.38 51.64
CA ALA A 197 13.07 1.15 52.90
C ALA A 197 13.28 -0.34 53.19
N HIS A 198 14.54 -0.72 53.45
CA HIS A 198 14.92 -2.09 53.77
C HIS A 198 14.31 -2.49 55.12
N ASP A 199 13.55 -3.58 55.16
CA ASP A 199 13.22 -4.25 56.43
C ASP A 199 14.53 -4.78 57.04
N PRO A 200 14.97 -4.28 58.21
CA PRO A 200 16.27 -4.65 58.80
C PRO A 200 16.37 -6.11 59.26
N LYS A 201 15.35 -6.95 59.04
CA LYS A 201 15.36 -8.40 59.36
C LYS A 201 15.52 -9.33 58.16
N SER A 202 15.59 -8.84 56.92
CA SER A 202 15.77 -9.70 55.74
C SER A 202 17.25 -10.04 55.49
N THR A 203 17.61 -11.31 55.63
CA THR A 203 18.98 -11.84 55.39
C THR A 203 19.27 -12.22 53.94
N ILE A 204 18.38 -11.91 52.99
CA ILE A 204 18.56 -12.24 51.57
C ILE A 204 19.13 -11.01 50.84
N PRO A 205 20.33 -11.08 50.23
CA PRO A 205 20.85 -9.99 49.42
C PRO A 205 19.96 -9.77 48.18
N PHE A 206 19.56 -8.52 47.97
CA PHE A 206 18.64 -8.13 46.90
C PHE A 206 19.21 -8.48 45.52
N LYS A 207 18.66 -9.50 44.85
CA LYS A 207 19.03 -9.82 43.47
C LYS A 207 18.28 -8.89 42.53
N ALA A 208 18.82 -7.69 42.34
CA ALA A 208 18.32 -6.73 41.35
C ALA A 208 18.37 -7.36 39.95
N THR A 209 17.25 -7.91 39.51
CA THR A 209 17.11 -8.43 38.15
C THR A 209 16.73 -7.26 37.27
N ALA A 210 17.70 -6.71 36.53
CA ALA A 210 17.42 -5.71 35.52
C ALA A 210 16.43 -6.30 34.49
N GLY A 211 15.30 -5.63 34.29
CA GLY A 211 14.36 -6.00 33.24
C GLY A 211 15.01 -5.87 31.86
N PRO A 212 14.67 -6.73 30.88
CA PRO A 212 15.29 -6.73 29.57
C PRO A 212 14.88 -5.49 28.74
N GLY A 213 15.59 -4.38 28.94
CA GLY A 213 15.33 -3.12 28.24
C GLY A 213 16.19 -1.91 28.66
N LEU A 214 16.92 -1.99 29.76
CA LEU A 214 17.65 -0.86 30.35
C LEU A 214 19.17 -0.94 30.15
N GLU A 215 19.63 -0.52 28.97
CA GLU A 215 20.95 0.11 28.84
C GLU A 215 20.81 1.41 28.07
N ALA A 216 20.63 2.51 28.79
CA ALA A 216 21.11 3.80 28.31
C ALA A 216 22.64 3.71 28.35
N GLY A 217 23.24 3.23 27.26
CA GLY A 217 24.68 3.11 27.15
C GLY A 217 25.36 4.49 27.23
N VAL A 218 26.58 4.51 27.76
CA VAL A 218 27.47 5.68 27.72
C VAL A 218 27.55 6.19 26.28
N VAL A 219 27.37 7.50 26.11
CA VAL A 219 27.51 8.15 24.80
C VAL A 219 28.94 8.61 24.65
N TRP A 220 29.63 8.09 23.65
CA TRP A 220 30.97 8.55 23.27
C TRP A 220 30.84 9.55 22.12
N LEU A 221 31.56 10.66 22.22
CA LEU A 221 31.69 11.63 21.14
C LEU A 221 33.16 11.89 20.85
N THR A 222 33.54 11.88 19.57
CA THR A 222 34.88 12.30 19.12
C THR A 222 34.78 13.45 18.13
N ALA A 223 35.78 14.34 18.16
CA ALA A 223 35.92 15.47 17.24
C ALA A 223 37.41 15.84 17.11
N GLN A 224 37.78 16.54 16.03
CA GLN A 224 39.16 17.06 15.92
C GLN A 224 39.38 18.24 16.87
N ARG A 225 38.39 19.12 17.02
CA ARG A 225 38.41 20.26 17.95
C ARG A 225 37.07 20.47 18.62
N LEU A 226 37.14 21.03 19.82
CA LEU A 226 35.99 21.47 20.59
C LEU A 226 36.29 22.88 21.11
N ARG A 227 35.44 23.85 20.78
CA ARG A 227 35.50 25.19 21.36
C ARG A 227 34.22 25.46 22.14
N TYR A 228 34.35 25.69 23.44
CA TYR A 228 33.28 26.17 24.32
C TYR A 228 33.38 27.68 24.46
N ASP A 229 32.32 28.39 24.12
CA ASP A 229 32.17 29.82 24.33
C ASP A 229 31.24 30.05 25.53
N LYS A 230 31.73 30.66 26.62
CA LYS A 230 30.98 30.80 27.87
C LYS A 230 29.83 31.81 27.75
N ASP A 231 29.97 32.79 26.87
CA ASP A 231 29.07 33.94 26.81
C ASP A 231 27.84 33.57 25.95
N SER A 232 28.05 32.93 24.79
CA SER A 232 26.96 32.34 23.99
C SER A 232 26.46 30.99 24.51
N ARG A 233 27.27 30.27 25.30
CA ARG A 233 27.01 28.91 25.82
C ARG A 233 26.91 27.85 24.71
N GLU A 234 27.65 28.09 23.63
CA GLU A 234 27.78 27.18 22.50
C GLU A 234 29.07 26.34 22.62
N VAL A 235 28.97 25.06 22.27
CA VAL A 235 30.12 24.17 22.08
C VAL A 235 30.21 23.81 20.60
N ALA A 236 31.15 24.44 19.89
CA ALA A 236 31.41 24.17 18.49
C ALA A 236 32.38 22.98 18.34
N LEU A 237 31.94 21.95 17.62
CA LEU A 237 32.69 20.74 17.31
C LEU A 237 33.14 20.81 15.84
N ARG A 238 34.45 20.72 15.60
CA ARG A 238 35.04 20.84 14.24
C ARG A 238 35.82 19.59 13.83
N GLY A 239 35.88 19.39 12.51
CA GLY A 239 36.33 18.13 11.92
C GLY A 239 35.23 17.06 12.03
N PRO A 240 35.45 15.85 11.48
CA PRO A 240 34.51 14.75 11.60
C PRO A 240 34.13 14.54 13.06
N VAL A 241 32.82 14.70 13.33
CA VAL A 241 32.20 14.44 14.61
C VAL A 241 31.58 13.06 14.52
N GLU A 242 31.95 12.18 15.44
CA GLU A 242 31.35 10.86 15.56
C GLU A 242 30.76 10.67 16.95
N LEU A 243 29.48 10.29 17.01
CA LEU A 243 28.79 9.88 18.22
C LEU A 243 28.50 8.39 18.16
N THR A 244 28.75 7.67 19.27
CA THR A 244 28.37 6.25 19.39
C THR A 244 27.65 6.00 20.71
N GLN A 245 26.63 5.14 20.66
CA GLN A 245 25.87 4.69 21.83
C GLN A 245 25.40 3.25 21.58
N GLY A 246 26.04 2.27 22.22
CA GLY A 246 25.72 0.85 22.04
C GLY A 246 25.85 0.41 20.59
N ASN A 247 24.75 -0.01 19.96
CA ASN A 247 24.66 -0.42 18.56
C ASN A 247 24.41 0.74 17.57
N ARG A 248 24.40 1.99 18.04
CA ARG A 248 24.04 3.19 17.27
C ARG A 248 25.26 4.07 17.03
N ARG A 249 25.41 4.59 15.82
CA ARG A 249 26.51 5.47 15.39
C ARG A 249 25.97 6.64 14.58
N ILE A 250 26.46 7.85 14.81
CA ILE A 250 26.17 9.04 14.01
C ILE A 250 27.49 9.70 13.61
N VAL A 251 27.63 10.11 12.35
CA VAL A 251 28.79 10.82 11.81
C VAL A 251 28.32 12.11 11.13
N ALA A 252 29.06 13.20 11.28
CA ALA A 252 28.82 14.49 10.63
C ALA A 252 30.15 15.25 10.40
N GLY A 253 30.20 16.19 9.44
CA GLY A 253 31.41 16.99 9.20
C GLY A 253 31.69 18.07 10.25
N ARG A 254 30.67 18.49 11.02
CA ARG A 254 30.78 19.38 12.20
C ARG A 254 29.50 19.32 13.05
N GLY A 255 29.57 19.90 14.25
CA GLY A 255 28.40 20.10 15.10
C GLY A 255 28.47 21.34 15.98
N THR A 256 27.32 21.74 16.52
CA THR A 256 27.19 22.77 17.55
C THR A 256 26.23 22.28 18.62
N VAL A 257 26.63 22.35 19.88
CA VAL A 257 25.79 22.03 21.04
C VAL A 257 25.43 23.33 21.75
N PHE A 258 24.15 23.50 22.08
CA PHE A 258 23.63 24.65 22.81
C PHE A 258 23.28 24.25 24.24
N LEU A 259 23.64 25.12 25.20
CA LEU A 259 23.45 24.89 26.63
C LEU A 259 22.58 25.99 27.27
N ASP A 260 21.79 25.62 28.28
CA ASP A 260 21.02 26.57 29.07
C ASP A 260 21.89 27.39 30.05
N SER A 261 21.27 28.29 30.82
CA SER A 261 21.97 29.11 31.82
C SER A 261 22.59 28.33 32.99
N ARG A 262 22.36 27.01 33.09
CA ARG A 262 22.96 26.09 34.06
C ARG A 262 23.99 25.14 33.42
N ASN A 263 24.36 25.37 32.15
CA ASN A 263 25.21 24.52 31.31
C ASN A 263 24.61 23.14 30.98
N ARG A 264 23.28 23.02 30.88
CA ARG A 264 22.58 21.77 30.51
C ARG A 264 22.20 21.75 29.03
N LEU A 265 22.32 20.60 28.38
CA LEU A 265 21.98 20.39 26.96
C LEU A 265 20.53 20.81 26.64
N THR A 266 20.35 21.71 25.69
CA THR A 266 19.04 22.09 25.11
C THR A 266 18.90 21.59 23.68
N GLU A 267 19.97 21.68 22.89
CA GLU A 267 19.94 21.40 21.45
C GLU A 267 21.31 20.94 20.95
N MET A 268 21.31 20.05 19.95
CA MET A 268 22.49 19.71 19.16
C MET A 268 22.16 19.81 17.67
N LEU A 269 22.95 20.60 16.94
CA LEU A 269 22.90 20.72 15.49
C LEU A 269 24.13 20.01 14.89
N LEU A 270 23.90 19.06 14.00
CA LEU A 270 24.90 18.38 13.18
C LEU A 270 24.73 18.82 11.73
N CYS A 271 25.85 19.06 11.04
CA CYS A 271 25.88 19.57 9.67
C CYS A 271 26.96 18.86 8.84
N ASP A 272 26.83 19.03 7.53
CA ASP A 272 27.77 18.59 6.50
C ASP A 272 27.78 17.05 6.40
N GLU A 273 26.84 16.49 5.63
CA GLU A 273 26.64 15.03 5.41
C GLU A 273 26.45 14.21 6.71
N VAL A 274 25.35 14.46 7.43
CA VAL A 274 24.99 13.67 8.62
C VAL A 274 24.55 12.26 8.19
N ARG A 275 25.14 11.23 8.80
CA ARG A 275 24.76 9.82 8.60
C ARG A 275 24.58 9.11 9.93
N ALA A 276 23.53 8.30 10.06
CA ALA A 276 23.19 7.54 11.24
C ALA A 276 23.02 6.05 10.90
N PHE A 277 23.52 5.19 11.77
CA PHE A 277 23.57 3.73 11.58
C PHE A 277 23.11 3.03 12.86
N GLU A 278 22.34 1.95 12.71
CA GLU A 278 21.96 1.06 13.82
C GLU A 278 22.12 -0.41 13.37
N THR A 279 22.90 -1.19 14.14
CA THR A 279 23.16 -2.61 13.85
C THR A 279 22.20 -3.55 14.58
N ALA A 280 21.89 -4.70 13.98
CA ALA A 280 20.90 -5.64 14.51
C ALA A 280 21.37 -6.44 15.75
N ASP A 281 22.69 -6.49 16.00
CA ASP A 281 23.28 -7.41 16.97
C ASP A 281 23.57 -6.71 18.32
N ARG A 282 23.14 -7.33 19.41
CA ARG A 282 23.41 -6.88 20.79
C ARG A 282 24.72 -7.48 21.37
N SER A 283 25.45 -8.30 20.62
CA SER A 283 26.48 -9.19 21.19
C SER A 283 27.95 -8.84 20.91
N SER A 284 28.27 -7.77 20.16
CA SER A 284 29.66 -7.50 19.73
C SER A 284 30.16 -6.04 19.84
N ALA A 285 29.62 -5.25 20.77
CA ALA A 285 30.15 -3.92 21.06
C ALA A 285 31.27 -3.98 22.12
N SER A 286 32.50 -4.31 21.71
CA SER A 286 33.69 -4.05 22.53
C SER A 286 33.95 -2.53 22.57
N PRO A 287 33.94 -1.87 23.74
CA PRO A 287 34.23 -0.45 23.80
C PRO A 287 35.74 -0.20 23.65
N GLY A 288 36.13 0.63 22.68
CA GLY A 288 37.42 1.33 22.73
C GLY A 288 38.50 1.01 21.69
N GLU A 289 38.27 0.17 20.66
CA GLU A 289 39.14 0.17 19.48
C GLU A 289 38.66 1.19 18.44
N GLY A 290 39.05 2.45 18.66
CA GLY A 290 39.04 3.44 17.58
C GLY A 290 39.96 2.98 16.45
N VAL A 291 39.56 3.22 15.19
CA VAL A 291 40.32 2.84 13.99
C VAL A 291 41.66 3.58 13.96
N ALA A 292 42.68 2.99 14.59
CA ALA A 292 44.05 3.43 14.49
C ALA A 292 44.58 3.05 13.10
N ILE A 293 44.45 3.97 12.14
CA ILE A 293 45.13 3.88 10.85
C ILE A 293 46.64 3.87 11.13
N ARG A 294 47.23 2.67 11.17
CA ARG A 294 48.67 2.50 11.32
C ARG A 294 49.36 2.95 10.03
N TYR A 295 49.83 4.19 10.00
CA TYR A 295 50.91 4.59 9.09
C TYR A 295 52.21 3.89 9.50
N SER A 296 52.38 2.63 9.06
CA SER A 296 53.66 1.94 9.11
C SER A 296 54.58 2.50 8.02
N ALA A 297 55.31 3.57 8.32
CA ALA A 297 56.30 4.11 7.41
C ALA A 297 57.55 3.22 7.31
N SER A 298 57.99 2.98 6.07
CA SER A 298 59.32 2.49 5.65
C SER A 298 59.84 1.15 6.19
N SER A 299 59.94 0.16 5.28
CA SER A 299 61.25 -0.21 4.69
C SER A 299 61.06 -0.96 3.36
N ARG A 300 62.13 -1.08 2.56
CA ARG A 300 62.11 -1.40 1.11
C ARG A 300 61.82 -2.88 0.75
N PRO A 301 61.44 -3.18 -0.51
CA PRO A 301 61.11 -4.53 -0.97
C PRO A 301 62.32 -5.31 -1.52
N THR A 302 62.18 -6.64 -1.56
CA THR A 302 62.99 -7.55 -2.40
C THR A 302 62.07 -8.56 -3.10
N PRO A 303 62.39 -9.00 -4.34
CA PRO A 303 61.44 -9.68 -5.21
C PRO A 303 61.24 -11.18 -4.91
N SER A 304 60.12 -11.68 -5.42
CA SER A 304 59.60 -13.05 -5.28
C SER A 304 60.41 -14.14 -5.99
N GLY A 305 60.46 -15.33 -5.37
CA GLY A 305 60.53 -16.64 -6.05
C GLY A 305 59.25 -17.45 -5.71
N PRO A 306 58.71 -18.29 -6.61
CA PRO A 306 57.32 -18.73 -6.53
C PRO A 306 57.13 -20.09 -5.81
N GLY A 307 55.94 -20.28 -5.22
CA GLY A 307 55.38 -21.63 -5.00
C GLY A 307 55.04 -21.99 -3.55
N SER A 308 53.92 -21.48 -3.03
CA SER A 308 52.92 -22.26 -2.26
C SER A 308 51.84 -21.31 -1.71
N SER A 309 50.58 -21.58 -2.06
CA SER A 309 49.43 -20.88 -1.49
C SER A 309 48.89 -21.65 -0.29
N PRO A 310 48.91 -21.11 0.94
CA PRO A 310 48.02 -21.55 1.99
C PRO A 310 46.67 -20.82 1.88
N GLU A 311 45.57 -21.55 2.08
CA GLU A 311 44.23 -20.98 2.15
C GLU A 311 44.14 -19.94 3.28
N MET A 312 43.83 -18.69 2.92
CA MET A 312 43.46 -17.67 3.89
C MET A 312 41.94 -17.72 4.06
N GLN A 313 41.49 -18.15 5.24
CA GLN A 313 40.06 -18.14 5.60
C GLN A 313 39.50 -16.73 5.41
N ARG A 314 38.38 -16.62 4.70
CA ARG A 314 37.71 -15.33 4.45
C ARG A 314 37.33 -14.69 5.78
N GLU A 315 37.93 -13.54 6.07
CA GLU A 315 37.47 -12.63 7.11
C GLU A 315 35.97 -12.35 6.92
N ARG A 316 35.22 -12.32 8.02
CA ARG A 316 33.80 -11.92 7.96
C ARG A 316 33.74 -10.47 7.49
N GLY A 317 33.08 -10.24 6.36
CA GLY A 317 32.76 -8.88 5.91
C GLY A 317 31.90 -8.13 6.94
N PRO A 318 31.78 -6.80 6.81
CA PRO A 318 31.06 -5.97 7.77
C PRO A 318 29.63 -6.47 8.02
N LEU A 319 29.24 -6.45 9.30
CA LEU A 319 27.92 -6.88 9.77
C LEU A 319 26.81 -6.10 9.03
N PRO A 320 25.70 -6.75 8.64
CA PRO A 320 24.63 -6.06 7.93
C PRO A 320 23.93 -5.05 8.84
N GLU A 321 24.01 -3.78 8.46
CA GLU A 321 23.31 -2.67 9.12
C GLU A 321 21.79 -2.83 8.97
N ALA A 322 21.07 -2.61 10.08
CA ALA A 322 19.62 -2.82 10.18
C ALA A 322 18.83 -1.57 9.82
N LEU A 323 19.38 -0.40 10.13
CA LEU A 323 18.89 0.92 9.73
C LEU A 323 20.09 1.80 9.37
N GLU A 324 20.04 2.44 8.21
CA GLU A 324 20.94 3.50 7.76
C GLU A 324 20.08 4.72 7.42
N ALA A 325 20.50 5.92 7.80
CA ALA A 325 19.83 7.17 7.46
C ALA A 325 20.82 8.31 7.20
N SER A 326 20.47 9.23 6.30
CA SER A 326 21.32 10.35 5.92
C SER A 326 20.52 11.65 5.69
N ALA A 327 21.17 12.79 5.91
CA ALA A 327 20.64 14.14 5.63
C ALA A 327 21.79 15.17 5.59
N GLN A 328 21.56 16.36 5.04
CA GLN A 328 22.57 17.45 5.08
C GLN A 328 22.73 18.05 6.48
N ARG A 329 21.63 18.09 7.25
CA ARG A 329 21.61 18.57 8.64
C ARG A 329 20.72 17.68 9.50
N ALA A 330 21.06 17.59 10.78
CA ALA A 330 20.20 16.99 11.80
C ALA A 330 20.22 17.84 13.08
N ARG A 331 19.04 18.16 13.60
CA ARG A 331 18.81 18.99 14.79
C ARG A 331 18.07 18.17 15.84
N GLY A 332 18.73 17.86 16.94
CA GLY A 332 18.14 17.23 18.12
C GLY A 332 17.79 18.28 19.17
N ILE A 333 16.56 18.27 19.67
CA ILE A 333 16.07 19.12 20.76
C ILE A 333 15.87 18.22 21.99
N PHE A 334 16.44 18.62 23.13
CA PHE A 334 16.53 17.83 24.35
C PHE A 334 15.78 18.50 25.50
N ASP A 335 15.24 17.70 26.42
CA ASP A 335 14.78 18.21 27.71
C ASP A 335 15.98 18.46 28.63
N PRO A 336 16.25 19.71 29.05
CA PRO A 336 17.42 20.03 29.87
C PRO A 336 17.36 19.44 31.29
N ALA A 337 16.21 18.97 31.76
CA ALA A 337 16.09 18.29 33.06
C ALA A 337 16.53 16.83 33.02
N SER A 338 16.10 16.06 32.01
CA SER A 338 16.40 14.63 31.88
C SER A 338 17.51 14.28 30.89
N GLY A 339 17.95 15.23 30.05
CA GLY A 339 18.88 15.00 28.94
C GLY A 339 18.30 14.16 27.79
N GLN A 340 17.00 13.82 27.83
CA GLN A 340 16.36 13.00 26.81
C GLN A 340 16.07 13.80 25.53
N LEU A 341 16.26 13.17 24.37
CA LEU A 341 15.82 13.71 23.09
C LEU A 341 14.29 13.77 23.07
N ARG A 342 13.74 14.89 22.59
CA ARG A 342 12.29 15.16 22.52
C ARG A 342 11.81 15.45 21.10
N LYS A 343 12.66 16.06 20.27
CA LYS A 343 12.41 16.21 18.83
C LYS A 343 13.70 16.01 18.05
N LEU A 344 13.63 15.32 16.92
CA LEU A 344 14.66 15.26 15.89
C LEU A 344 14.09 15.87 14.61
N VAL A 345 14.88 16.70 13.94
CA VAL A 345 14.57 17.25 12.61
C VAL A 345 15.78 17.00 11.71
N ALA A 346 15.58 16.34 10.58
CA ALA A 346 16.60 16.07 9.57
C ALA A 346 16.20 16.74 8.25
N GLU A 347 17.15 17.42 7.59
CA GLU A 347 16.86 18.34 6.49
C GLU A 347 17.87 18.23 5.34
N GLY A 348 17.42 18.60 4.14
CA GLY A 348 18.25 18.75 2.95
C GLY A 348 18.36 17.46 2.13
N GLY A 349 17.27 16.70 2.03
CA GLY A 349 17.26 15.40 1.36
C GLY A 349 17.53 14.27 2.35
N PHE A 350 16.55 14.04 3.22
CA PHE A 350 16.54 12.90 4.13
C PHE A 350 16.34 11.59 3.35
N GLN A 351 17.17 10.59 3.64
CA GLN A 351 17.00 9.23 3.16
C GLN A 351 17.16 8.26 4.33
N ALA A 352 16.37 7.18 4.35
CA ALA A 352 16.51 6.10 5.33
C ALA A 352 16.23 4.74 4.72
N ASP A 353 17.17 3.80 4.86
CA ASP A 353 17.06 2.40 4.48
C ASP A 353 16.94 1.52 5.73
N SER A 354 15.90 0.70 5.82
CA SER A 354 15.77 -0.33 6.86
C SER A 354 15.77 -1.73 6.24
N ARG A 355 16.52 -2.65 6.84
CA ARG A 355 16.60 -4.05 6.46
C ARG A 355 15.96 -4.92 7.54
N ARG A 356 14.76 -5.43 7.29
CA ARG A 356 14.10 -6.34 8.24
C ARG A 356 14.50 -7.79 7.94
N GLY A 357 15.33 -8.37 8.81
CA GLY A 357 15.65 -9.79 8.78
C GLY A 357 14.47 -10.63 9.27
N GLY A 358 13.82 -11.35 8.37
CA GLY A 358 12.88 -12.42 8.74
C GLY A 358 13.65 -13.71 9.01
N GLY A 359 13.42 -14.34 10.17
CA GLY A 359 13.88 -15.71 10.41
C GLY A 359 13.46 -16.62 9.25
N ASP A 360 14.37 -17.49 8.81
CA ASP A 360 14.28 -18.39 7.65
C ASP A 360 14.10 -17.75 6.24
N ARG A 361 13.94 -16.43 6.09
CA ARG A 361 13.88 -15.80 4.76
C ARG A 361 15.29 -15.49 4.23
N LYS A 362 15.70 -16.20 3.18
CA LYS A 362 17.00 -16.03 2.48
C LYS A 362 17.25 -14.63 1.87
N GLN A 363 16.26 -13.74 1.86
CA GLN A 363 16.39 -12.34 1.43
C GLN A 363 15.66 -11.44 2.44
N PRO A 364 16.34 -10.42 3.02
CA PRO A 364 15.71 -9.44 3.90
C PRO A 364 14.80 -8.50 3.09
N SER A 365 13.64 -8.14 3.63
CA SER A 365 12.82 -7.08 3.04
C SER A 365 13.45 -5.74 3.35
N VAL A 366 13.70 -4.95 2.29
CA VAL A 366 14.32 -3.62 2.38
C VAL A 366 13.23 -2.57 2.16
N SER A 367 13.16 -1.60 3.07
CA SER A 367 12.27 -0.44 2.99
C SER A 367 13.10 0.83 2.92
N ARG A 368 12.84 1.67 1.91
CA ARG A 368 13.49 2.99 1.74
C ARG A 368 12.47 4.11 1.90
N LEU A 369 12.82 5.13 2.68
CA LEU A 369 12.08 6.39 2.79
C LEU A 369 12.97 7.54 2.31
N GLU A 370 12.48 8.36 1.39
CA GLU A 370 13.13 9.57 0.87
C GLU A 370 12.18 10.77 1.08
N ALA A 371 12.70 11.92 1.51
CA ALA A 371 11.97 13.17 1.69
C ALA A 371 12.93 14.37 1.72
N GLU A 372 12.45 15.61 1.56
CA GLU A 372 13.29 16.81 1.75
C GLU A 372 13.59 17.07 3.23
N GLN A 373 12.61 16.83 4.10
CA GLN A 373 12.68 16.97 5.55
C GLN A 373 11.99 15.80 6.26
N PHE A 374 12.53 15.42 7.42
CA PHE A 374 11.95 14.42 8.31
C PHE A 374 11.97 14.90 9.77
N GLU A 375 10.82 14.85 10.44
CA GLU A 375 10.69 15.15 11.86
C GLU A 375 10.26 13.90 12.64
N MET A 376 10.77 13.77 13.87
CA MET A 376 10.35 12.72 14.82
C MET A 376 10.21 13.35 16.22
N THR A 377 9.10 13.05 16.90
CA THR A 377 8.86 13.41 18.30
C THR A 377 9.10 12.21 19.21
N PHE A 378 9.55 12.48 20.45
CA PHE A 378 9.88 11.45 21.42
C PHE A 378 9.28 11.75 22.81
N GLU A 379 8.62 10.76 23.40
CA GLU A 379 7.98 10.84 24.72
C GLU A 379 8.56 9.79 25.68
N GLY A 380 8.25 9.90 26.97
CA GLY A 380 8.64 8.92 27.99
C GLY A 380 9.89 9.26 28.81
N VAL A 381 10.26 8.35 29.71
CA VAL A 381 11.48 8.44 30.55
C VAL A 381 12.74 8.18 29.72
N HIS A 382 12.62 7.33 28.71
CA HIS A 382 13.57 7.18 27.62
C HIS A 382 13.03 7.88 26.38
N SER A 383 13.89 8.20 25.42
CA SER A 383 13.48 8.81 24.15
C SER A 383 12.80 7.75 23.25
N GLU A 384 11.50 7.51 23.44
CA GLU A 384 10.71 6.58 22.63
C GLU A 384 9.94 7.32 21.53
N PRO A 385 10.01 6.86 20.26
CA PRO A 385 9.38 7.55 19.13
C PRO A 385 7.86 7.56 19.31
N ARG A 386 7.25 8.72 19.07
CA ARG A 386 5.83 8.97 19.30
C ARG A 386 5.06 9.25 18.00
N SER A 387 5.51 10.26 17.26
CA SER A 387 5.01 10.58 15.92
C SER A 387 6.15 11.05 15.03
N GLY A 388 6.03 10.85 13.72
CA GLY A 388 6.96 11.37 12.73
C GLY A 388 6.23 12.00 11.55
N VAL A 389 6.93 12.88 10.84
CA VAL A 389 6.46 13.57 9.63
C VAL A 389 7.58 13.54 8.60
N ALA A 390 7.31 13.04 7.39
CA ALA A 390 8.19 13.19 6.23
C ALA A 390 7.53 14.18 5.26
N SER A 391 8.24 15.19 4.79
CA SER A 391 7.68 16.24 3.93
C SER A 391 8.63 16.64 2.79
N GLY A 392 8.02 17.10 1.69
CA GLY A 392 8.72 17.44 0.45
C GLY A 392 9.04 16.20 -0.37
N ASN A 393 8.23 15.96 -1.40
CA ASN A 393 8.42 14.91 -2.41
C ASN A 393 8.67 13.49 -1.82
N VAL A 394 7.88 13.11 -0.81
CA VAL A 394 8.05 11.86 -0.08
C VAL A 394 7.92 10.65 -1.01
N ARG A 395 8.87 9.73 -0.92
CA ARG A 395 8.84 8.41 -1.56
C ARG A 395 9.13 7.34 -0.52
N LEU A 396 8.20 6.41 -0.34
CA LEU A 396 8.37 5.21 0.48
C LEU A 396 8.32 3.98 -0.43
N SER A 397 9.44 3.28 -0.58
CA SER A 397 9.55 2.06 -1.39
C SER A 397 9.80 0.84 -0.51
N VAL A 398 9.10 -0.27 -0.77
CA VAL A 398 9.23 -1.53 -0.03
C VAL A 398 9.41 -2.68 -1.02
N ASN A 399 10.45 -3.48 -0.82
CA ASN A 399 10.65 -4.74 -1.54
C ASN A 399 10.17 -5.89 -0.66
N SER A 400 8.98 -6.41 -0.95
CA SER A 400 8.33 -7.50 -0.20
C SER A 400 8.43 -8.82 -0.99
N SER A 401 8.66 -9.93 -0.27
CA SER A 401 8.62 -11.29 -0.83
C SER A 401 7.24 -11.91 -0.57
N ALA A 402 6.26 -11.53 -1.39
CA ALA A 402 4.90 -12.05 -1.28
C ALA A 402 4.83 -13.52 -1.75
N THR A 403 4.10 -14.35 -1.02
CA THR A 403 3.88 -15.74 -1.42
C THR A 403 2.59 -15.85 -2.20
N SER A 404 2.69 -15.88 -3.53
CA SER A 404 1.53 -16.12 -4.40
C SER A 404 1.11 -17.60 -4.30
N VAL A 405 -0.14 -17.84 -3.88
CA VAL A 405 -0.78 -19.16 -3.96
C VAL A 405 -1.65 -19.17 -5.21
N ALA A 406 -1.11 -19.63 -6.33
CA ALA A 406 -1.88 -19.82 -7.56
C ALA A 406 -2.70 -21.13 -7.49
N PRO A 407 -4.04 -21.09 -7.53
CA PRO A 407 -4.84 -22.30 -7.74
C PRO A 407 -4.59 -22.82 -9.16
N LYS A 408 -4.43 -24.14 -9.30
CA LYS A 408 -4.18 -24.77 -10.60
C LYS A 408 -5.51 -24.91 -11.34
N ALA A 409 -5.70 -24.13 -12.41
CA ALA A 409 -6.89 -24.19 -13.25
C ALA A 409 -7.17 -25.63 -13.75
N VAL A 410 -8.28 -26.22 -13.28
CA VAL A 410 -8.78 -27.50 -13.77
C VAL A 410 -9.58 -27.21 -15.04
N ARG A 411 -8.94 -27.39 -16.20
CA ARG A 411 -9.60 -27.25 -17.50
C ARG A 411 -10.65 -28.37 -17.65
N GLY A 412 -11.91 -28.02 -17.40
CA GLY A 412 -13.01 -28.97 -17.27
C GLY A 412 -13.30 -29.76 -18.55
N GLY A 413 -13.17 -31.08 -18.46
CA GLY A 413 -13.67 -32.03 -19.43
C GLY A 413 -14.11 -33.31 -18.72
N ARG A 414 -15.37 -33.32 -18.25
CA ARG A 414 -16.19 -34.43 -17.67
C ARG A 414 -15.53 -35.28 -16.55
N PRO A 415 -16.17 -35.44 -15.37
CA PRO A 415 -15.58 -36.20 -14.26
C PRO A 415 -15.58 -37.72 -14.53
N PRO A 416 -14.50 -38.41 -14.13
CA PRO A 416 -14.68 -39.66 -13.39
C PRO A 416 -13.77 -39.79 -12.16
N GLU A 417 -14.40 -40.27 -11.08
CA GLU A 417 -13.92 -41.06 -9.93
C GLU A 417 -12.62 -40.71 -9.17
N ALA A 418 -12.73 -40.85 -7.84
CA ALA A 418 -11.71 -40.48 -6.88
C ALA A 418 -10.48 -41.40 -6.88
N LYS A 419 -9.30 -40.82 -7.15
CA LYS A 419 -8.02 -41.29 -6.58
C LYS A 419 -7.23 -40.12 -6.01
N THR A 420 -6.95 -40.19 -4.72
CA THR A 420 -6.17 -39.19 -3.97
C THR A 420 -4.70 -39.16 -4.42
N ALA A 421 -4.38 -38.24 -5.33
CA ALA A 421 -3.00 -37.86 -5.62
C ALA A 421 -2.61 -36.63 -4.77
N ARG A 422 -1.62 -36.77 -3.88
CA ARG A 422 -1.02 -35.62 -3.18
C ARG A 422 -0.30 -34.73 -4.19
N ALA A 423 -0.93 -33.64 -4.59
CA ALA A 423 -0.28 -32.61 -5.39
C ALA A 423 0.69 -31.80 -4.52
N THR A 424 2.00 -31.94 -4.75
CA THR A 424 3.00 -31.03 -4.18
C THR A 424 2.87 -29.67 -4.85
N VAL A 425 2.28 -28.70 -4.14
CA VAL A 425 2.25 -27.29 -4.56
C VAL A 425 3.69 -26.76 -4.52
N LYS A 426 4.25 -26.43 -5.70
CA LYS A 426 5.46 -25.61 -5.76
C LYS A 426 5.08 -24.17 -5.41
N VAL A 427 5.20 -23.85 -4.13
CA VAL A 427 5.12 -22.47 -3.63
C VAL A 427 6.34 -21.72 -4.16
N GLN A 428 6.12 -20.78 -5.09
CA GLN A 428 7.19 -19.98 -5.68
C GLN A 428 7.05 -18.55 -5.17
N PRO A 429 8.01 -18.02 -4.38
CA PRO A 429 7.90 -16.68 -3.81
C PRO A 429 7.97 -15.64 -4.93
N ALA A 430 6.98 -14.76 -4.97
CA ALA A 430 6.85 -13.68 -5.95
C ALA A 430 7.19 -12.37 -5.25
N THR A 431 8.41 -11.90 -5.44
CA THR A 431 8.85 -10.59 -4.96
C THR A 431 8.11 -9.48 -5.71
N GLN A 432 7.66 -8.46 -4.99
CA GLN A 432 7.02 -7.26 -5.55
C GLN A 432 7.67 -5.99 -4.98
N THR A 433 7.73 -4.95 -5.79
CA THR A 433 8.19 -3.62 -5.38
C THR A 433 6.98 -2.71 -5.25
N GLU A 434 6.77 -2.21 -4.05
CA GLU A 434 5.69 -1.30 -3.69
C GLU A 434 6.31 0.09 -3.53
N THR A 435 5.71 1.14 -4.09
CA THR A 435 6.22 2.52 -3.97
C THR A 435 5.08 3.51 -3.79
N MET A 436 4.99 4.09 -2.60
CA MET A 436 4.08 5.17 -2.24
C MET A 436 4.79 6.52 -2.47
N THR A 437 4.11 7.48 -3.10
CA THR A 437 4.56 8.87 -3.22
C THR A 437 3.47 9.85 -2.79
N ALA A 438 3.86 10.88 -2.05
CA ALA A 438 2.98 11.94 -1.55
C ALA A 438 3.76 13.25 -1.31
N ALA A 439 3.05 14.37 -1.11
CA ALA A 439 3.70 15.62 -0.70
C ALA A 439 4.24 15.55 0.74
N GLU A 440 3.49 14.90 1.63
CA GLU A 440 3.82 14.68 3.03
C GLU A 440 3.20 13.37 3.53
N MET A 441 3.87 12.71 4.48
CA MET A 441 3.38 11.52 5.19
C MET A 441 3.60 11.67 6.69
N THR A 442 2.60 11.24 7.48
CA THR A 442 2.67 11.21 8.95
C THR A 442 2.67 9.77 9.46
N PHE A 443 3.36 9.54 10.58
CA PHE A 443 3.61 8.23 11.17
C PHE A 443 3.27 8.29 12.66
N ASP A 444 2.42 7.39 13.15
CA ASP A 444 2.10 7.23 14.58
C ASP A 444 2.74 5.95 15.12
N PHE A 445 3.42 6.04 16.27
CA PHE A 445 4.05 4.91 16.93
C PHE A 445 3.27 4.46 18.18
N ARG A 446 3.38 3.17 18.52
CA ARG A 446 2.84 2.62 19.77
C ARG A 446 3.77 3.00 20.92
N ALA A 447 3.17 3.42 22.04
CA ALA A 447 3.89 3.87 23.24
C ALA A 447 4.68 2.77 23.99
N VAL A 448 4.66 1.53 23.50
CA VAL A 448 5.46 0.41 24.01
C VAL A 448 5.92 -0.41 22.81
N GLY A 449 7.19 -0.79 22.78
CA GLY A 449 7.76 -1.68 21.74
C GLY A 449 8.20 -1.00 20.44
N ARG A 450 8.11 0.34 20.34
CA ARG A 450 8.55 1.17 19.19
C ARG A 450 7.94 0.78 17.84
N SER A 451 6.84 0.03 17.83
CA SER A 451 6.19 -0.39 16.59
C SER A 451 5.36 0.72 15.97
N LEU A 452 5.39 0.78 14.64
CA LEU A 452 4.50 1.63 13.86
C LEU A 452 3.05 1.18 14.12
N LYS A 453 2.16 2.12 14.40
CA LYS A 453 0.72 1.91 14.58
C LYS A 453 -0.05 2.28 13.32
N ARG A 454 0.31 3.42 12.72
CA ARG A 454 -0.34 4.01 11.56
C ARG A 454 0.67 4.78 10.73
N ALA A 455 0.49 4.78 9.42
CA ALA A 455 1.09 5.77 8.52
C ALA A 455 -0.01 6.31 7.59
N GLN A 456 0.03 7.59 7.23
CA GLN A 456 -0.97 8.17 6.34
C GLN A 456 -0.38 9.31 5.51
N THR A 457 -0.87 9.49 4.28
CA THR A 457 -0.51 10.66 3.47
C THR A 457 -1.25 11.89 3.97
N VAL A 458 -0.68 13.07 3.75
CA VAL A 458 -1.37 14.35 3.92
C VAL A 458 -1.74 14.86 2.54
N GLY A 459 -3.02 14.81 2.22
CA GLY A 459 -3.51 14.97 0.85
C GLY A 459 -3.16 13.80 -0.07
N ALA A 460 -3.19 14.09 -1.37
CA ALA A 460 -3.18 13.07 -2.42
C ALA A 460 -1.91 12.20 -2.40
N GLY A 461 -2.12 10.89 -2.57
CA GLY A 461 -1.06 9.91 -2.66
C GLY A 461 -1.19 9.04 -3.91
N LYS A 462 -0.06 8.46 -4.33
CA LYS A 462 0.03 7.48 -5.42
C LYS A 462 0.86 6.29 -4.96
N LEU A 463 0.25 5.11 -4.97
CA LEU A 463 0.89 3.82 -4.76
C LEU A 463 1.12 3.14 -6.12
N VAL A 464 2.33 2.66 -6.37
CA VAL A 464 2.68 1.85 -7.54
C VAL A 464 3.14 0.48 -7.05
N LEU A 465 2.55 -0.57 -7.60
CA LEU A 465 2.82 -1.97 -7.34
C LEU A 465 3.44 -2.57 -8.61
N VAL A 466 4.70 -2.98 -8.53
CA VAL A 466 5.43 -3.60 -9.66
C VAL A 466 5.75 -5.05 -9.28
N PRO A 467 5.06 -6.05 -9.84
CA PRO A 467 5.42 -7.45 -9.64
C PRO A 467 6.74 -7.77 -10.34
N GLN A 468 7.59 -8.62 -9.77
CA GLN A 468 8.81 -9.06 -10.47
C GLN A 468 8.54 -9.97 -11.67
N ASN A 469 7.34 -10.54 -11.81
CA ASN A 469 6.93 -11.18 -13.04
C ASN A 469 6.29 -10.13 -13.97
N PRO A 470 6.95 -9.70 -15.07
CA PRO A 470 6.39 -8.70 -15.98
C PRO A 470 5.14 -9.19 -16.72
N ALA A 471 4.83 -10.49 -16.67
CA ALA A 471 3.58 -11.05 -17.18
C ALA A 471 2.36 -10.81 -16.25
N GLN A 472 2.50 -10.08 -15.13
CA GLN A 472 1.40 -9.73 -14.23
C GLN A 472 0.93 -8.27 -14.35
N GLY A 473 1.65 -7.42 -15.09
CA GLY A 473 1.31 -5.99 -15.25
C GLY A 473 1.65 -5.15 -14.00
N ALA A 474 1.96 -3.87 -14.19
CA ALA A 474 2.09 -2.94 -13.07
C ALA A 474 0.70 -2.44 -12.64
N GLN A 475 0.52 -2.11 -11.37
CA GLN A 475 -0.72 -1.51 -10.86
C GLN A 475 -0.44 -0.16 -10.20
N THR A 476 -1.14 0.88 -10.62
CA THR A 476 -1.10 2.22 -10.03
C THR A 476 -2.42 2.51 -9.32
N ILE A 477 -2.36 2.82 -8.03
CA ILE A 477 -3.50 3.22 -7.22
C ILE A 477 -3.28 4.66 -6.74
N THR A 478 -4.22 5.55 -7.03
CA THR A 478 -4.21 6.95 -6.53
C THR A 478 -5.39 7.18 -5.62
N ALA A 479 -5.19 7.93 -4.53
CA ALA A 479 -6.25 8.33 -3.62
C ALA A 479 -6.08 9.79 -3.17
N GLY A 480 -7.18 10.46 -2.82
CA GLY A 480 -7.14 11.78 -2.18
C GLY A 480 -6.49 11.78 -0.79
N GLN A 481 -6.48 10.63 -0.11
CA GLN A 481 -5.62 10.31 1.02
C GLN A 481 -5.45 8.79 1.15
N PHE A 482 -4.27 8.31 1.56
CA PHE A 482 -4.07 6.93 2.04
C PHE A 482 -3.88 6.87 3.55
N VAL A 483 -4.47 5.87 4.20
CA VAL A 483 -4.29 5.55 5.62
C VAL A 483 -3.95 4.07 5.75
N MET A 484 -2.84 3.76 6.41
CA MET A 484 -2.32 2.40 6.62
C MET A 484 -2.29 2.08 8.11
N ALA A 485 -2.82 0.93 8.51
CA ALA A 485 -2.75 0.43 9.89
C ALA A 485 -1.80 -0.77 9.98
N PHE A 486 -1.11 -0.89 11.12
CA PHE A 486 -0.06 -1.87 11.32
C PHE A 486 -0.23 -2.61 12.66
N ASP A 487 0.15 -3.89 12.67
CA ASP A 487 0.11 -4.74 13.86
C ASP A 487 1.18 -4.38 14.93
N ASP A 488 1.25 -5.16 16.00
CA ASP A 488 2.25 -5.01 17.08
C ASP A 488 3.71 -5.17 16.60
N ARG A 489 3.92 -5.82 15.44
CA ARG A 489 5.21 -6.07 14.79
C ARG A 489 5.47 -5.14 13.61
N SER A 490 4.70 -4.06 13.47
CA SER A 490 4.82 -3.11 12.34
C SER A 490 4.71 -3.80 10.97
N ARG A 491 3.77 -4.72 10.82
CA ARG A 491 3.38 -5.37 9.55
C ARG A 491 2.03 -4.81 9.11
N LEU A 492 1.85 -4.59 7.81
CA LEU A 492 0.62 -3.97 7.27
C LEU A 492 -0.58 -4.88 7.54
N GLU A 493 -1.65 -4.30 8.07
CA GLU A 493 -2.91 -4.98 8.40
C GLU A 493 -4.03 -4.48 7.47
N THR A 494 -4.16 -3.15 7.32
CA THR A 494 -5.13 -2.53 6.41
C THR A 494 -4.53 -1.36 5.64
N LEU A 495 -4.99 -1.15 4.41
CA LEU A 495 -4.77 0.08 3.63
C LEU A 495 -6.14 0.64 3.20
N SER A 496 -6.41 1.89 3.55
CA SER A 496 -7.60 2.62 3.13
C SER A 496 -7.23 3.74 2.17
N GLY A 497 -7.92 3.83 1.03
CA GLY A 497 -7.92 4.98 0.14
C GLY A 497 -9.19 5.80 0.37
N LEU A 498 -9.05 7.11 0.57
CA LEU A 498 -10.13 8.04 0.90
C LEU A 498 -10.20 9.18 -0.13
N SER A 499 -11.36 9.87 -0.17
CA SER A 499 -11.59 11.07 -0.98
C SER A 499 -11.40 10.84 -2.48
N GLY A 500 -11.98 9.75 -2.99
CA GLY A 500 -11.83 9.32 -4.38
C GLY A 500 -10.58 8.46 -4.57
N THR A 501 -10.78 7.28 -5.15
CA THR A 501 -9.75 6.28 -5.40
C THR A 501 -9.86 5.78 -6.84
N ARG A 502 -8.71 5.54 -7.47
CA ARG A 502 -8.61 5.02 -8.84
C ARG A 502 -7.46 4.02 -8.89
N SER A 503 -7.71 2.82 -9.40
CA SER A 503 -6.74 1.76 -9.62
C SER A 503 -6.65 1.45 -11.10
N VAL A 504 -5.46 1.48 -11.67
CA VAL A 504 -5.19 1.12 -13.07
C VAL A 504 -4.16 -0.01 -13.06
N SER A 505 -4.51 -1.15 -13.66
CA SER A 505 -3.64 -2.29 -13.90
C SER A 505 -3.26 -2.33 -15.38
N ASP A 506 -1.98 -2.16 -15.66
CA ASP A 506 -1.43 -2.24 -17.01
C ASP A 506 -1.50 -3.69 -17.54
N PRO A 507 -1.71 -3.90 -18.84
CA PRO A 507 -1.71 -5.24 -19.42
C PRO A 507 -0.32 -5.91 -19.27
N PRO A 508 -0.27 -7.25 -19.14
CA PRO A 508 0.97 -8.02 -19.14
C PRO A 508 1.93 -7.70 -20.29
N ALA A 509 3.23 -7.72 -20.01
CA ALA A 509 4.23 -7.61 -21.08
C ALA A 509 4.08 -8.77 -22.08
N GLY A 510 3.75 -8.45 -23.33
CA GLY A 510 3.45 -9.43 -24.37
C GLY A 510 1.96 -9.75 -24.58
N ALA A 511 1.04 -9.02 -23.95
CA ALA A 511 -0.38 -9.09 -24.27
C ALA A 511 -0.65 -8.77 -25.76
N PRO A 512 -1.65 -9.40 -26.41
CA PRO A 512 -2.00 -9.11 -27.80
C PRO A 512 -2.34 -7.62 -28.02
N PRO A 513 -2.06 -7.05 -29.22
CA PRO A 513 -2.47 -5.70 -29.56
C PRO A 513 -3.98 -5.52 -29.40
N GLY A 514 -4.40 -4.55 -28.57
CA GLY A 514 -5.80 -4.25 -28.29
C GLY A 514 -6.27 -4.59 -26.87
N VAL A 515 -5.48 -5.32 -26.06
CA VAL A 515 -5.79 -5.47 -24.62
C VAL A 515 -5.53 -4.15 -23.90
N GLY A 516 -6.60 -3.45 -23.53
CA GLY A 516 -6.54 -2.21 -22.75
C GLY A 516 -6.20 -2.45 -21.27
N PRO A 517 -5.84 -1.40 -20.52
CA PRO A 517 -5.65 -1.52 -19.08
C PRO A 517 -6.98 -1.83 -18.38
N ARG A 518 -6.91 -2.56 -17.26
CA ARG A 518 -8.04 -2.78 -16.37
C ARG A 518 -8.09 -1.63 -15.36
N GLU A 519 -9.24 -1.00 -15.20
CA GLU A 519 -9.42 0.15 -14.33
C GLU A 519 -10.57 -0.07 -13.35
N THR A 520 -10.38 0.35 -12.09
CA THR A 520 -11.47 0.59 -11.15
C THR A 520 -11.42 2.00 -10.56
N SER A 521 -12.57 2.54 -10.19
CA SER A 521 -12.66 3.75 -9.37
C SER A 521 -13.83 3.67 -8.40
N SER A 522 -13.68 4.33 -7.24
CA SER A 522 -14.69 4.41 -6.17
C SER A 522 -14.35 5.55 -5.20
N GLU A 523 -15.30 6.02 -4.41
CA GLU A 523 -15.05 7.08 -3.41
C GLU A 523 -14.11 6.62 -2.29
N ARG A 524 -14.22 5.34 -1.91
CA ARG A 524 -13.43 4.68 -0.87
C ARG A 524 -12.87 3.34 -1.35
N LEU A 525 -11.70 2.99 -0.84
CA LEU A 525 -11.05 1.68 -0.94
C LEU A 525 -10.65 1.23 0.47
N GLU A 526 -10.88 -0.04 0.81
CA GLU A 526 -10.36 -0.69 2.02
C GLU A 526 -9.80 -2.06 1.65
N ALA A 527 -8.48 -2.21 1.75
CA ALA A 527 -7.75 -3.46 1.52
C ALA A 527 -7.29 -4.06 2.85
N ALA A 528 -7.53 -5.36 3.05
CA ALA A 528 -7.11 -6.12 4.21
C ALA A 528 -6.00 -7.12 3.83
N PHE A 529 -4.97 -7.20 4.67
CA PHE A 529 -3.77 -8.01 4.44
C PHE A 529 -3.59 -9.03 5.55
N ASP A 530 -3.01 -10.19 5.23
CA ASP A 530 -2.54 -11.16 6.23
C ASP A 530 -1.17 -10.69 6.76
N PRO A 531 -1.04 -10.24 8.03
CA PRO A 531 0.21 -9.61 8.48
C PRO A 531 1.45 -10.55 8.46
N PRO A 532 1.37 -11.87 8.70
CA PRO A 532 2.47 -12.82 8.50
C PRO A 532 3.04 -12.91 7.08
N THR A 533 2.19 -12.95 6.05
CA THR A 533 2.62 -13.10 4.65
C THR A 533 2.76 -11.78 3.91
N GLY A 534 2.04 -10.73 4.34
CA GLY A 534 1.86 -9.49 3.59
C GLY A 534 0.92 -9.63 2.38
N ALA A 535 0.26 -10.78 2.22
CA ALA A 535 -0.63 -11.01 1.08
C ALA A 535 -1.97 -10.27 1.25
N LEU A 536 -2.49 -9.73 0.16
CA LEU A 536 -3.85 -9.20 0.09
C LEU A 536 -4.86 -10.34 0.30
N VAL A 537 -5.78 -10.16 1.25
CA VAL A 537 -6.88 -11.10 1.52
C VAL A 537 -8.13 -10.68 0.76
N ALA A 538 -8.55 -9.42 0.96
CA ALA A 538 -9.72 -8.84 0.32
C ALA A 538 -9.54 -7.34 0.08
N ALA A 539 -10.27 -6.80 -0.90
CA ALA A 539 -10.36 -5.36 -1.14
C ALA A 539 -11.82 -4.95 -1.39
N LEU A 540 -12.31 -4.02 -0.58
CA LEU A 540 -13.64 -3.43 -0.65
C LEU A 540 -13.55 -2.04 -1.29
N GLN A 541 -14.27 -1.83 -2.40
CA GLN A 541 -14.45 -0.53 -3.03
C GLN A 541 -15.91 -0.11 -2.89
N SER A 542 -16.15 1.12 -2.42
CA SER A 542 -17.50 1.62 -2.15
C SER A 542 -17.68 3.09 -2.51
N GLY A 543 -18.93 3.46 -2.83
CA GLY A 543 -19.32 4.76 -3.33
C GLY A 543 -19.01 4.89 -4.83
N ASN A 544 -20.07 4.89 -5.65
CA ASN A 544 -20.01 5.09 -7.11
C ASN A 544 -18.94 4.22 -7.81
N PHE A 545 -18.90 2.92 -7.51
CA PHE A 545 -17.93 2.00 -8.10
C PHE A 545 -18.09 1.92 -9.62
N GLN A 546 -16.98 2.04 -10.34
CA GLN A 546 -16.86 1.82 -11.78
C GLN A 546 -15.72 0.84 -12.05
N PHE A 547 -15.92 -0.03 -13.04
CA PHE A 547 -14.95 -1.01 -13.54
C PHE A 547 -14.90 -0.96 -15.07
N SER A 548 -13.71 -1.12 -15.64
CA SER A 548 -13.49 -1.26 -17.08
C SER A 548 -12.36 -2.26 -17.35
N ASP A 549 -12.59 -3.20 -18.27
CA ASP A 549 -11.61 -4.19 -18.72
C ASP A 549 -11.83 -4.45 -20.22
N GLY A 550 -11.07 -3.74 -21.06
CA GLY A 550 -11.32 -3.66 -22.50
C GLY A 550 -12.71 -3.10 -22.81
N GLU A 551 -13.53 -3.89 -23.52
CA GLU A 551 -14.92 -3.55 -23.83
C GLU A 551 -15.89 -3.75 -22.66
N GLN A 552 -15.56 -4.64 -21.72
CA GLN A 552 -16.42 -4.95 -20.59
C GLN A 552 -16.32 -3.84 -19.54
N LYS A 553 -17.48 -3.37 -19.09
CA LYS A 553 -17.62 -2.33 -18.07
C LYS A 553 -18.64 -2.75 -17.04
N ALA A 554 -18.49 -2.25 -15.82
CA ALA A 554 -19.48 -2.44 -14.78
C ALA A 554 -19.57 -1.22 -13.85
N SER A 555 -20.72 -1.06 -13.22
CA SER A 555 -20.95 -0.08 -12.17
C SER A 555 -21.76 -0.68 -11.03
N ALA A 556 -21.54 -0.19 -9.81
CA ALA A 556 -22.19 -0.68 -8.59
C ALA A 556 -22.10 0.38 -7.48
N GLU A 557 -22.85 0.21 -6.39
CA GLU A 557 -22.60 0.98 -5.15
C GLU A 557 -21.35 0.47 -4.43
N GLN A 558 -21.17 -0.86 -4.44
CA GLN A 558 -20.11 -1.56 -3.73
C GLN A 558 -19.57 -2.72 -4.57
N ALA A 559 -18.26 -2.93 -4.49
CA ALA A 559 -17.54 -4.05 -5.09
C ALA A 559 -16.55 -4.67 -4.09
N GLU A 560 -16.67 -5.96 -3.85
CA GLU A 560 -15.81 -6.72 -2.94
C GLU A 560 -14.97 -7.73 -3.74
N TYR A 561 -13.65 -7.55 -3.74
CA TYR A 561 -12.69 -8.46 -4.33
C TYR A 561 -12.13 -9.42 -3.28
N SER A 562 -12.19 -10.71 -3.56
CA SER A 562 -11.55 -11.78 -2.78
C SER A 562 -10.33 -12.30 -3.53
N SER A 563 -9.15 -12.17 -2.93
CA SER A 563 -7.88 -12.63 -3.51
C SER A 563 -7.81 -14.17 -3.65
N PRO A 564 -8.21 -14.98 -2.63
CA PRO A 564 -8.14 -16.44 -2.74
C PRO A 564 -9.06 -17.06 -3.80
N THR A 565 -10.18 -16.41 -4.14
CA THR A 565 -11.15 -16.90 -5.12
C THR A 565 -11.13 -16.11 -6.44
N GLN A 566 -10.26 -15.10 -6.55
CA GLN A 566 -10.11 -14.18 -7.69
C GLN A 566 -11.44 -13.61 -8.21
N ALA A 567 -12.41 -13.43 -7.29
CA ALA A 567 -13.79 -13.06 -7.60
C ALA A 567 -14.09 -11.63 -7.13
N LEU A 568 -14.76 -10.86 -7.98
CA LEU A 568 -15.26 -9.51 -7.72
C LEU A 568 -16.78 -9.56 -7.58
N THR A 569 -17.30 -9.35 -6.38
CA THR A 569 -18.75 -9.34 -6.08
C THR A 569 -19.27 -7.91 -6.08
N LEU A 570 -20.20 -7.61 -6.98
CA LEU A 570 -20.83 -6.30 -7.17
C LEU A 570 -22.23 -6.27 -6.54
N THR A 571 -22.53 -5.24 -5.75
CA THR A 571 -23.81 -5.06 -5.02
C THR A 571 -24.27 -3.60 -5.04
N GLY A 572 -25.54 -3.37 -4.68
CA GLY A 572 -26.18 -2.05 -4.78
C GLY A 572 -26.43 -1.67 -6.24
N HIS A 573 -27.41 -2.36 -6.84
CA HIS A 573 -27.83 -2.21 -8.24
C HIS A 573 -26.70 -2.36 -9.28
N PRO A 574 -25.94 -3.47 -9.26
CA PRO A 574 -24.87 -3.72 -10.21
C PRO A 574 -25.37 -3.76 -11.65
N LYS A 575 -24.62 -3.11 -12.54
CA LYS A 575 -24.82 -3.13 -13.98
C LYS A 575 -23.52 -3.58 -14.64
N VAL A 576 -23.59 -4.51 -15.58
CA VAL A 576 -22.45 -4.97 -16.39
C VAL A 576 -22.83 -4.83 -17.85
N TRP A 577 -21.93 -4.31 -18.68
CA TRP A 577 -22.19 -4.16 -20.11
C TRP A 577 -20.91 -4.28 -20.93
N ASP A 578 -21.09 -4.67 -22.19
CA ASP A 578 -20.05 -4.68 -23.22
C ASP A 578 -20.62 -4.06 -24.51
N THR A 579 -20.04 -4.37 -25.67
CA THR A 579 -20.50 -3.87 -26.98
C THR A 579 -21.84 -4.45 -27.43
N VAL A 580 -22.19 -5.68 -27.00
CA VAL A 580 -23.35 -6.45 -27.48
C VAL A 580 -24.31 -6.91 -26.37
N THR A 581 -23.96 -6.69 -25.10
CA THR A 581 -24.69 -7.17 -23.93
C THR A 581 -24.85 -6.08 -22.87
N ARG A 582 -25.99 -6.04 -22.19
CA ARG A 582 -26.24 -5.25 -20.96
C ARG A 582 -26.95 -6.14 -19.95
N VAL A 583 -26.44 -6.22 -18.72
CA VAL A 583 -26.97 -7.05 -17.63
C VAL A 583 -27.15 -6.21 -16.37
N ASN A 584 -28.30 -6.35 -15.71
CA ASN A 584 -28.58 -5.82 -14.38
C ASN A 584 -29.01 -6.98 -13.48
N ALA A 585 -28.68 -6.95 -12.19
CA ALA A 585 -29.13 -7.92 -11.20
C ALA A 585 -29.14 -7.29 -9.79
N GLU A 586 -29.55 -8.03 -8.77
CA GLU A 586 -29.38 -7.63 -7.36
C GLU A 586 -27.92 -7.79 -6.91
N ARG A 587 -27.25 -8.84 -7.39
CA ARG A 587 -25.82 -9.10 -7.18
C ARG A 587 -25.20 -9.71 -8.44
N VAL A 588 -23.96 -9.32 -8.75
CA VAL A 588 -23.16 -9.94 -9.84
C VAL A 588 -21.82 -10.39 -9.29
N LEU A 589 -21.36 -11.59 -9.64
CA LEU A 589 -20.01 -12.08 -9.37
C LEU A 589 -19.25 -12.15 -10.68
N LEU A 590 -18.04 -11.58 -10.72
CA LEU A 590 -17.12 -11.68 -11.86
C LEU A 590 -15.88 -12.47 -11.41
N HIS A 591 -15.66 -13.65 -11.99
CA HIS A 591 -14.45 -14.44 -11.76
C HIS A 591 -13.38 -14.01 -12.77
N LEU A 592 -12.34 -13.33 -12.26
CA LEU A 592 -11.33 -12.65 -13.08
C LEU A 592 -10.25 -13.60 -13.62
N ASP A 593 -10.28 -14.86 -13.21
CA ASP A 593 -9.37 -15.96 -13.59
C ASP A 593 -9.99 -16.91 -14.64
N THR A 594 -11.30 -17.14 -14.59
CA THR A 594 -12.04 -18.00 -15.53
C THR A 594 -12.84 -17.24 -16.60
N ASP A 595 -12.87 -15.91 -16.55
CA ASP A 595 -13.68 -15.04 -17.43
C ASP A 595 -15.18 -15.41 -17.42
N THR A 596 -15.70 -15.71 -16.23
CA THR A 596 -17.11 -16.05 -16.01
C THR A 596 -17.82 -15.01 -15.16
N ALA A 597 -19.12 -14.85 -15.39
CA ALA A 597 -19.98 -13.91 -14.68
C ALA A 597 -21.25 -14.62 -14.20
N GLU A 598 -21.59 -14.49 -12.92
CA GLU A 598 -22.87 -14.96 -12.35
C GLU A 598 -23.73 -13.76 -11.96
N GLY A 599 -24.93 -13.64 -12.53
CA GLY A 599 -25.96 -12.69 -12.11
C GLY A 599 -26.98 -13.38 -11.21
N ILE A 600 -27.31 -12.78 -10.08
CA ILE A 600 -28.19 -13.38 -9.05
C ILE A 600 -29.23 -12.36 -8.59
N GLY A 601 -30.50 -12.78 -8.61
CA GLY A 601 -31.65 -11.99 -8.20
C GLY A 601 -32.09 -11.01 -9.28
N LYS A 602 -33.33 -11.14 -9.75
CA LYS A 602 -33.98 -10.26 -10.74
C LYS A 602 -33.07 -9.90 -11.92
N VAL A 603 -32.46 -10.90 -12.55
CA VAL A 603 -31.54 -10.68 -13.67
C VAL A 603 -32.32 -10.13 -14.86
N GLN A 604 -31.82 -9.03 -15.43
CA GLN A 604 -32.34 -8.40 -16.65
C GLN A 604 -31.21 -8.26 -17.65
N SER A 605 -31.26 -9.01 -18.75
CA SER A 605 -30.25 -9.01 -19.81
C SER A 605 -30.84 -8.48 -21.12
N THR A 606 -30.09 -7.66 -21.84
CA THR A 606 -30.41 -7.23 -23.22
C THR A 606 -29.22 -7.52 -24.12
N HIS A 607 -29.46 -8.31 -25.16
CA HIS A 607 -28.52 -8.64 -26.23
C HIS A 607 -28.85 -7.84 -27.48
N PHE A 608 -27.82 -7.36 -28.17
CA PHE A 608 -27.91 -6.50 -29.36
C PHE A 608 -27.41 -7.25 -30.59
N GLY A 609 -28.25 -7.36 -31.62
CA GLY A 609 -27.89 -7.99 -32.89
C GLY A 609 -26.70 -7.31 -33.58
N ALA A 610 -25.89 -8.10 -34.30
CA ALA A 610 -24.59 -7.69 -34.83
C ALA A 610 -24.62 -6.44 -35.73
N GLU A 611 -25.69 -6.22 -36.49
CA GLU A 611 -25.84 -5.01 -37.31
C GLU A 611 -26.01 -3.73 -36.47
N THR A 612 -26.61 -3.83 -35.28
CA THR A 612 -26.88 -2.66 -34.42
C THR A 612 -25.61 -2.22 -33.67
N ALA A 613 -24.72 -3.16 -33.34
CA ALA A 613 -23.43 -2.88 -32.68
C ALA A 613 -22.48 -2.03 -33.53
N SER A 614 -22.67 -1.99 -34.86
CA SER A 614 -21.79 -1.29 -35.80
C SER A 614 -22.08 0.22 -35.94
N ARG A 615 -23.05 0.77 -35.19
CA ARG A 615 -23.38 2.21 -35.21
C ARG A 615 -22.91 2.91 -33.93
N PRO A 616 -21.87 3.77 -33.97
CA PRO A 616 -21.50 4.56 -32.81
C PRO A 616 -22.63 5.55 -32.47
N VAL A 617 -23.03 5.58 -31.20
CA VAL A 617 -23.88 6.63 -30.65
C VAL A 617 -23.09 7.93 -30.71
N GLN A 618 -23.37 8.79 -31.71
CA GLN A 618 -22.83 10.14 -31.72
C GLN A 618 -23.39 10.90 -30.52
N ALA A 619 -22.54 11.17 -29.54
CA ALA A 619 -22.82 12.15 -28.51
C ALA A 619 -23.01 13.52 -29.18
N GLY A 620 -24.21 14.07 -29.10
CA GLY A 620 -24.54 15.38 -29.67
C GLY A 620 -23.73 16.48 -28.98
N ALA A 621 -22.76 17.04 -29.70
CA ALA A 621 -21.89 18.08 -29.18
C ALA A 621 -22.55 19.47 -29.26
N GLY A 622 -22.38 20.27 -28.21
CA GLY A 622 -22.37 21.73 -28.30
C GLY A 622 -23.68 22.46 -28.03
N LEU A 623 -23.93 22.81 -26.76
CA LEU A 623 -24.72 23.98 -26.39
C LEU A 623 -23.82 25.01 -25.69
N LYS A 624 -23.76 26.24 -26.22
CA LYS A 624 -23.07 27.38 -25.58
C LYS A 624 -23.94 27.92 -24.42
N PRO A 625 -23.34 28.40 -23.32
CA PRO A 625 -24.08 29.00 -22.21
C PRO A 625 -24.43 30.47 -22.48
N GLY A 626 -25.66 30.89 -22.17
CA GLY A 626 -26.06 32.30 -22.23
C GLY A 626 -27.53 32.59 -21.87
N ALA A 627 -27.71 33.36 -20.78
CA ALA A 627 -28.88 34.18 -20.43
C ALA A 627 -30.18 33.55 -19.84
N THR A 628 -30.29 33.75 -18.52
CA THR A 628 -31.44 34.29 -17.75
C THR A 628 -32.66 33.42 -17.35
N SER A 629 -33.00 33.57 -16.07
CA SER A 629 -34.09 32.95 -15.30
C SER A 629 -35.47 33.56 -15.59
N GLY A 630 -36.54 32.79 -15.40
CA GLY A 630 -37.91 33.33 -15.44
C GLY A 630 -39.05 32.34 -15.19
N SER A 631 -39.52 32.28 -13.93
CA SER A 631 -40.87 31.88 -13.49
C SER A 631 -41.34 30.41 -13.63
N VAL A 632 -41.74 29.86 -12.49
CA VAL A 632 -42.53 28.62 -12.37
C VAL A 632 -44.01 28.98 -12.42
N SER A 633 -44.82 28.32 -13.26
CA SER A 633 -46.27 28.21 -13.02
C SER A 633 -46.84 26.91 -13.61
N SER A 634 -47.86 26.41 -12.93
CA SER A 634 -48.45 25.08 -13.12
C SER A 634 -49.60 25.07 -14.13
N GLY A 635 -49.69 24.03 -14.96
CA GLY A 635 -50.98 23.60 -15.54
C GLY A 635 -50.90 22.92 -16.91
N GLY A 636 -51.70 21.86 -17.09
CA GLY A 636 -52.15 21.42 -18.42
C GLY A 636 -51.40 20.24 -19.04
N VAL A 637 -51.94 19.04 -18.83
CA VAL A 637 -51.57 17.80 -19.54
C VAL A 637 -51.62 17.96 -21.06
N LYS A 638 -50.56 17.54 -21.76
CA LYS A 638 -50.64 16.87 -23.07
C LYS A 638 -49.38 16.03 -23.32
N SER A 639 -49.46 14.73 -22.99
CA SER A 639 -48.42 13.76 -23.33
C SER A 639 -48.44 13.48 -24.83
N GLY A 640 -47.67 14.27 -25.59
CA GLY A 640 -47.30 13.96 -26.98
C GLY A 640 -46.21 12.89 -27.01
N GLY A 641 -46.52 11.70 -26.50
CA GLY A 641 -45.58 10.59 -26.41
C GLY A 641 -45.18 10.07 -27.79
N ALA A 642 -44.06 10.56 -28.33
CA ALA A 642 -43.36 9.91 -29.42
C ALA A 642 -42.83 8.56 -28.90
N THR A 643 -43.58 7.48 -29.13
CA THR A 643 -43.14 6.12 -28.88
C THR A 643 -41.84 5.86 -29.65
N PRO A 644 -40.73 5.48 -28.98
CA PRO A 644 -39.51 5.11 -29.68
C PRO A 644 -39.84 3.94 -30.63
N ASN A 645 -39.51 4.10 -31.91
CA ASN A 645 -39.70 3.03 -32.88
C ASN A 645 -38.86 1.84 -32.43
N ALA A 646 -39.49 0.67 -32.23
CA ALA A 646 -38.87 -0.45 -31.55
C ALA A 646 -37.58 -0.89 -32.27
N ALA A 647 -36.51 -1.11 -31.51
CA ALA A 647 -35.25 -1.59 -32.05
C ALA A 647 -35.39 -3.06 -32.49
N THR A 648 -35.79 -3.25 -33.75
CA THR A 648 -35.78 -4.55 -34.44
C THR A 648 -34.36 -5.09 -34.44
N GLY A 649 -34.10 -6.12 -33.62
CA GLY A 649 -32.78 -6.71 -33.44
C GLY A 649 -32.26 -6.80 -32.00
N THR A 650 -33.05 -6.44 -30.97
CA THR A 650 -32.66 -6.66 -29.56
C THR A 650 -33.47 -7.78 -28.90
N THR A 651 -32.76 -8.72 -28.26
CA THR A 651 -33.35 -9.80 -27.45
C THR A 651 -33.21 -9.45 -25.97
N ASN A 652 -34.31 -9.44 -25.23
CA ASN A 652 -34.31 -9.20 -23.79
C ASN A 652 -34.59 -10.51 -23.05
N VAL A 653 -34.00 -10.70 -21.87
CA VAL A 653 -34.16 -11.90 -21.04
C VAL A 653 -34.31 -11.48 -19.57
N LEU A 654 -35.34 -12.01 -18.91
CA LEU A 654 -35.51 -11.97 -17.45
C LEU A 654 -35.27 -13.37 -16.88
N ALA A 655 -34.64 -13.46 -15.72
CA ALA A 655 -34.43 -14.71 -14.98
C ALA A 655 -34.11 -14.44 -13.48
N ASP A 656 -34.17 -15.48 -12.64
CA ASP A 656 -33.68 -15.40 -11.26
C ASP A 656 -32.15 -15.47 -11.17
N ARG A 657 -31.51 -16.24 -12.06
CA ARG A 657 -30.06 -16.36 -12.20
C ARG A 657 -29.60 -16.36 -13.65
N MET A 658 -28.33 -16.01 -13.83
CA MET A 658 -27.59 -16.12 -15.08
C MET A 658 -26.15 -16.58 -14.80
N LEU A 659 -25.61 -17.49 -15.61
CA LEU A 659 -24.19 -17.82 -15.67
C LEU A 659 -23.67 -17.60 -17.10
N ALA A 660 -22.69 -16.72 -17.29
CA ALA A 660 -22.11 -16.39 -18.59
C ALA A 660 -20.61 -16.70 -18.64
N THR A 661 -20.12 -17.14 -19.81
CA THR A 661 -18.70 -17.48 -20.05
C THR A 661 -18.18 -16.81 -21.32
N ARG A 662 -17.20 -15.91 -21.20
CA ARG A 662 -16.71 -15.12 -22.37
C ARG A 662 -16.02 -15.99 -23.43
N PRO A 663 -15.06 -16.89 -23.10
CA PRO A 663 -14.35 -17.69 -24.11
C PRO A 663 -15.25 -18.72 -24.80
N GLY A 664 -16.38 -19.08 -24.18
CA GLY A 664 -17.39 -20.01 -24.70
C GLY A 664 -18.43 -19.34 -25.58
N GLN A 665 -18.74 -18.05 -25.35
CA GLN A 665 -20.00 -17.42 -25.75
C GLN A 665 -21.23 -18.22 -25.29
N TRP A 666 -21.14 -18.85 -24.12
CA TRP A 666 -22.24 -19.61 -23.53
C TRP A 666 -22.84 -18.84 -22.34
N VAL A 667 -24.16 -18.74 -22.33
CA VAL A 667 -24.96 -18.09 -21.29
C VAL A 667 -26.11 -19.01 -20.89
N HIS A 668 -26.21 -19.32 -19.62
CA HIS A 668 -27.30 -20.06 -19.00
C HIS A 668 -28.17 -19.11 -18.19
N TYR A 669 -29.49 -19.22 -18.34
CA TYR A 669 -30.49 -18.54 -17.49
C TYR A 669 -31.31 -19.58 -16.74
N GLU A 670 -31.62 -19.33 -15.48
CA GLU A 670 -32.38 -20.24 -14.61
C GLU A 670 -33.40 -19.47 -13.76
N GLY A 671 -34.58 -20.06 -13.59
CA GLY A 671 -35.66 -19.54 -12.75
C GLY A 671 -36.48 -18.46 -13.46
N HIS A 672 -37.77 -18.74 -13.63
CA HIS A 672 -38.77 -17.84 -14.24
C HIS A 672 -38.28 -17.17 -15.55
N VAL A 673 -37.63 -17.94 -16.42
CA VAL A 673 -36.97 -17.38 -17.60
C VAL A 673 -38.00 -16.89 -18.61
N ARG A 674 -37.88 -15.62 -18.99
CA ARG A 674 -38.70 -14.98 -20.02
C ARG A 674 -37.82 -14.20 -20.99
N ALA A 675 -37.69 -14.70 -22.21
CA ALA A 675 -36.99 -14.02 -23.30
C ALA A 675 -37.99 -13.44 -24.31
N TRP A 676 -37.69 -12.27 -24.89
CA TRP A 676 -38.50 -11.69 -25.96
C TRP A 676 -37.70 -10.85 -26.95
N GLN A 677 -38.16 -10.84 -28.20
CA GLN A 677 -37.60 -10.05 -29.30
C GLN A 677 -38.73 -9.58 -30.22
N GLY A 678 -38.97 -8.27 -30.27
CA GLY A 678 -40.11 -7.72 -31.01
C GLY A 678 -41.43 -8.23 -30.45
N ALA A 679 -42.12 -9.08 -31.21
CA ALA A 679 -43.37 -9.74 -30.83
C ALA A 679 -43.19 -11.20 -30.36
N ASP A 680 -42.01 -11.79 -30.55
CA ASP A 680 -41.74 -13.15 -30.09
C ASP A 680 -41.47 -13.20 -28.60
N VAL A 681 -42.02 -14.20 -27.92
CA VAL A 681 -41.80 -14.48 -26.49
C VAL A 681 -41.48 -15.96 -26.29
N VAL A 682 -40.53 -16.25 -25.40
CA VAL A 682 -40.17 -17.60 -24.95
C VAL A 682 -40.18 -17.60 -23.42
N GLU A 683 -40.95 -18.47 -22.81
CA GLU A 683 -41.05 -18.67 -21.34
C GLU A 683 -40.65 -20.12 -21.00
N ALA A 684 -39.73 -20.30 -20.04
CA ALA A 684 -39.18 -21.61 -19.69
C ALA A 684 -38.61 -21.65 -18.25
N THR A 685 -38.33 -22.85 -17.75
CA THR A 685 -37.64 -23.06 -16.46
C THR A 685 -36.16 -22.67 -16.50
N SER A 686 -35.50 -22.93 -17.62
CA SER A 686 -34.13 -22.51 -17.94
C SER A 686 -33.97 -22.24 -19.44
N LEU A 687 -32.91 -21.52 -19.81
CA LEU A 687 -32.60 -21.18 -21.20
C LEU A 687 -31.09 -21.07 -21.41
N ASP A 688 -30.55 -21.89 -22.31
CA ASP A 688 -29.15 -21.92 -22.70
C ASP A 688 -28.95 -21.26 -24.06
N TYR A 689 -28.05 -20.30 -24.15
CA TYR A 689 -27.60 -19.71 -25.41
C TYR A 689 -26.13 -20.06 -25.67
N ASN A 690 -25.84 -20.58 -26.85
CA ASN A 690 -24.50 -20.85 -27.35
C ASN A 690 -24.25 -20.01 -28.61
N GLY A 691 -23.48 -18.92 -28.47
CA GLY A 691 -23.19 -17.99 -29.56
C GLY A 691 -22.35 -18.58 -30.69
N LYS A 692 -21.56 -19.63 -30.44
CA LYS A 692 -20.77 -20.31 -31.49
C LYS A 692 -21.61 -21.21 -32.39
N GLU A 693 -22.62 -21.87 -31.80
CA GLU A 693 -23.62 -22.65 -32.54
C GLU A 693 -24.80 -21.78 -33.02
N ARG A 694 -24.84 -20.50 -32.63
CA ARG A 694 -26.01 -19.60 -32.75
C ARG A 694 -27.32 -20.28 -32.35
N ARG A 695 -27.26 -21.04 -31.26
CA ARG A 695 -28.32 -21.94 -30.80
C ARG A 695 -28.85 -21.52 -29.44
N LEU A 696 -30.16 -21.51 -29.30
CA LEU A 696 -30.90 -21.34 -28.06
C LEU A 696 -31.58 -22.67 -27.71
N SER A 697 -31.44 -23.15 -26.48
CA SER A 697 -32.04 -24.41 -26.01
C SER A 697 -32.82 -24.15 -24.72
N SER A 698 -34.04 -24.67 -24.58
CA SER A 698 -34.83 -24.50 -23.36
C SER A 698 -34.68 -25.68 -22.39
N GLY A 699 -34.92 -25.41 -21.10
CA GLY A 699 -35.31 -26.43 -20.13
C GLY A 699 -36.70 -27.00 -20.41
N SER A 700 -37.21 -27.78 -19.44
CA SER A 700 -38.52 -28.43 -19.51
C SER A 700 -39.68 -27.43 -19.45
N GLY A 701 -40.74 -27.71 -20.22
CA GLY A 701 -42.02 -26.99 -20.15
C GLY A 701 -41.97 -25.61 -20.79
N VAL A 702 -41.43 -25.53 -22.00
CA VAL A 702 -41.32 -24.27 -22.76
C VAL A 702 -42.65 -23.84 -23.35
N VAL A 703 -42.92 -22.54 -23.30
CA VAL A 703 -44.03 -21.87 -24.00
C VAL A 703 -43.45 -20.79 -24.90
N THR A 704 -43.76 -20.83 -26.20
CA THR A 704 -43.42 -19.77 -27.13
C THR A 704 -44.66 -19.10 -27.69
N SER A 705 -44.53 -17.82 -28.05
CA SER A 705 -45.54 -17.05 -28.77
C SER A 705 -44.89 -16.36 -29.95
N HIS A 706 -45.46 -16.55 -31.14
CA HIS A 706 -44.99 -16.02 -32.43
C HIS A 706 -46.13 -15.33 -33.19
N LEU A 707 -45.82 -14.66 -34.30
CA LEU A 707 -46.83 -14.11 -35.22
C LEU A 707 -47.03 -15.02 -36.44
N ALA A 708 -48.29 -15.30 -36.76
CA ALA A 708 -48.69 -16.01 -37.97
C ALA A 708 -49.57 -15.11 -38.88
N PRO A 709 -49.56 -15.30 -40.22
CA PRO A 709 -50.46 -14.58 -41.12
C PRO A 709 -51.94 -14.94 -40.86
N ALA A 710 -52.84 -14.03 -41.21
CA ALA A 710 -54.29 -14.21 -41.10
C ALA A 710 -54.78 -15.39 -41.96
N SER A 711 -54.88 -16.58 -41.37
CA SER A 711 -55.60 -17.72 -41.96
C SER A 711 -57.11 -17.56 -41.75
N GLY A 712 -57.72 -16.63 -42.48
CA GLY A 712 -59.15 -16.37 -42.41
C GLY A 712 -59.97 -17.45 -43.09
N ILE A 713 -60.82 -18.14 -42.33
CA ILE A 713 -61.89 -19.00 -42.88
C ILE A 713 -63.11 -18.11 -43.16
N PRO A 714 -63.60 -17.99 -44.41
CA PRO A 714 -64.82 -17.25 -44.69
C PRO A 714 -66.05 -18.06 -44.24
N ALA A 715 -66.68 -17.65 -43.14
CA ALA A 715 -68.00 -18.15 -42.76
C ALA A 715 -69.08 -17.55 -43.67
N THR A 716 -69.57 -18.31 -44.65
CA THR A 716 -70.66 -17.90 -45.52
C THR A 716 -72.04 -18.17 -44.90
N GLY A 717 -72.82 -17.10 -44.72
CA GLY A 717 -74.25 -17.13 -44.42
C GLY A 717 -74.97 -16.08 -45.26
N ILE A 718 -76.09 -16.44 -45.87
CA ILE A 718 -76.72 -15.70 -46.98
C ILE A 718 -78.00 -14.98 -46.51
N LEU A 719 -78.24 -13.75 -47.01
CA LEU A 719 -79.53 -13.17 -47.50
C LEU A 719 -79.67 -11.66 -47.16
N GLY A 720 -79.90 -10.82 -48.17
CA GLY A 720 -80.23 -9.38 -48.01
C GLY A 720 -79.88 -8.53 -49.23
N SER A 721 -80.89 -8.02 -49.93
CA SER A 721 -80.81 -7.38 -51.27
C SER A 721 -80.20 -5.96 -51.33
N SER A 722 -79.73 -5.58 -52.54
CA SER A 722 -79.96 -4.30 -53.26
C SER A 722 -80.69 -3.15 -52.54
N THR A 723 -80.37 -1.84 -52.71
CA THR A 723 -79.64 -1.15 -53.81
C THR A 723 -79.21 0.27 -53.42
N LEU A 724 -78.08 0.73 -53.99
CA LEU A 724 -77.73 2.10 -54.44
C LEU A 724 -78.38 3.36 -53.81
N SER A 725 -77.53 4.25 -53.28
CA SER A 725 -77.51 5.71 -53.59
C SER A 725 -76.21 6.38 -53.12
N GLY A 726 -75.56 7.17 -53.99
CA GLY A 726 -74.46 8.10 -53.63
C GLY A 726 -74.91 9.56 -53.80
N PRO A 727 -74.04 10.54 -54.17
CA PRO A 727 -72.56 10.51 -54.27
C PRO A 727 -71.85 11.81 -53.75
N ALA A 728 -70.51 11.88 -53.94
CA ALA A 728 -69.64 13.10 -53.94
C ALA A 728 -69.46 13.87 -52.60
N SER A 729 -68.37 14.57 -52.27
CA SER A 729 -67.04 14.86 -52.89
C SER A 729 -66.16 15.63 -51.86
N SER A 730 -64.81 15.72 -51.89
CA SER A 730 -63.73 15.00 -52.60
C SER A 730 -62.35 15.58 -52.18
N GLY A 731 -61.27 14.78 -52.12
CA GLY A 731 -59.87 15.30 -52.03
C GLY A 731 -59.03 14.74 -50.87
N PRO A 732 -57.68 14.72 -50.98
CA PRO A 732 -57.02 13.46 -51.39
C PRO A 732 -55.89 12.97 -50.47
N GLY A 733 -55.51 11.69 -50.59
CA GLY A 733 -54.14 11.25 -50.29
C GLY A 733 -53.89 10.23 -49.16
N ALA A 734 -54.74 9.23 -48.97
CA ALA A 734 -54.43 8.09 -48.09
C ALA A 734 -54.55 6.73 -48.83
N ALA A 735 -53.45 6.28 -49.43
CA ALA A 735 -53.32 4.91 -49.91
C ALA A 735 -53.10 3.96 -48.72
N GLY A 736 -54.16 3.73 -47.95
CA GLY A 736 -54.16 2.79 -46.83
C GLY A 736 -53.99 1.36 -47.34
N ARG A 737 -52.76 0.83 -47.29
CA ARG A 737 -52.52 -0.61 -47.35
C ARG A 737 -53.38 -1.26 -46.25
N LYS A 738 -54.19 -2.26 -46.62
CA LYS A 738 -54.88 -3.10 -45.62
C LYS A 738 -53.81 -3.63 -44.67
N LYS A 739 -53.98 -3.36 -43.38
CA LYS A 739 -53.09 -3.88 -42.34
C LYS A 739 -53.39 -5.37 -42.23
N GLU A 740 -52.51 -6.23 -42.74
CA GLU A 740 -52.60 -7.67 -42.54
C GLU A 740 -52.62 -7.94 -41.03
N GLN A 741 -53.70 -8.59 -40.57
CA GLN A 741 -53.91 -8.86 -39.15
C GLN A 741 -53.14 -10.14 -38.81
N SER A 742 -51.91 -10.01 -38.33
CA SER A 742 -51.17 -11.16 -37.80
C SER A 742 -51.80 -11.64 -36.50
N HIS A 743 -51.94 -12.96 -36.34
CA HIS A 743 -52.55 -13.60 -35.18
C HIS A 743 -51.46 -14.27 -34.33
N PRO A 744 -51.59 -14.28 -32.98
CA PRO A 744 -50.64 -14.95 -32.12
C PRO A 744 -50.72 -16.48 -32.28
N LEU A 745 -49.56 -17.10 -32.41
CA LEU A 745 -49.34 -18.54 -32.48
C LEU A 745 -48.62 -18.97 -31.22
N THR A 746 -49.25 -19.78 -30.36
CA THR A 746 -48.61 -20.31 -29.14
C THR A 746 -48.17 -21.76 -29.36
N VAL A 747 -46.96 -22.12 -28.91
CA VAL A 747 -46.50 -23.51 -28.88
C VAL A 747 -46.06 -23.86 -27.45
N ARG A 748 -46.49 -25.01 -26.95
CA ARG A 748 -46.06 -25.62 -25.70
C ARG A 748 -45.34 -26.92 -26.01
N ALA A 749 -44.23 -27.21 -25.33
CA ALA A 749 -43.49 -28.47 -25.51
C ALA A 749 -42.63 -28.77 -24.28
N ASP A 750 -42.07 -29.99 -24.22
CA ASP A 750 -41.06 -30.31 -23.20
C ASP A 750 -39.73 -29.59 -23.50
N HIS A 751 -39.26 -29.56 -24.75
CA HIS A 751 -37.96 -28.96 -25.11
C HIS A 751 -38.04 -28.18 -26.43
N LEU A 752 -37.37 -27.02 -26.49
CA LEU A 752 -37.12 -26.23 -27.70
C LEU A 752 -35.63 -26.18 -28.01
N ASP A 753 -35.28 -26.39 -29.27
CA ASP A 753 -33.99 -25.96 -29.86
C ASP A 753 -34.27 -24.95 -30.97
N PHE A 754 -33.85 -23.69 -30.81
CA PHE A 754 -33.88 -22.69 -31.86
C PHE A 754 -32.47 -22.49 -32.43
N PHE A 755 -32.35 -22.63 -33.76
CA PHE A 755 -31.16 -22.37 -34.54
C PHE A 755 -31.37 -21.10 -35.34
N ASP A 756 -30.54 -20.09 -35.10
CA ASP A 756 -30.59 -18.83 -35.85
C ASP A 756 -30.11 -19.04 -37.30
N GLU A 757 -29.11 -19.89 -37.50
CA GLU A 757 -28.74 -20.36 -38.85
C GLU A 757 -29.87 -21.21 -39.44
N GLY A 758 -30.46 -20.74 -40.55
CA GLY A 758 -31.64 -21.35 -41.16
C GLY A 758 -32.96 -21.09 -40.43
N ARG A 759 -32.95 -20.23 -39.39
CA ARG A 759 -34.11 -19.75 -38.61
C ARG A 759 -35.13 -20.86 -38.31
N LYS A 760 -34.70 -21.86 -37.53
CA LYS A 760 -35.46 -23.08 -37.24
C LYS A 760 -35.69 -23.27 -35.75
N ALA A 761 -36.95 -23.35 -35.32
CA ALA A 761 -37.33 -23.88 -34.02
C ALA A 761 -37.66 -25.38 -34.13
N SER A 762 -37.13 -26.21 -33.25
CA SER A 762 -37.38 -27.64 -33.14
C SER A 762 -37.92 -27.95 -31.75
N TYR A 763 -39.23 -28.17 -31.66
CA TYR A 763 -39.96 -28.54 -30.44
C TYR A 763 -40.03 -30.06 -30.32
N ARG A 764 -39.80 -30.60 -29.11
CA ARG A 764 -39.78 -32.05 -28.84
C ARG A 764 -40.46 -32.37 -27.52
N GLY A 765 -41.24 -33.44 -27.51
CA GLY A 765 -41.98 -33.92 -26.34
C GLY A 765 -43.25 -33.12 -26.08
N ASN A 766 -44.39 -33.82 -25.97
CA ASN A 766 -45.71 -33.27 -25.61
C ASN A 766 -46.07 -31.96 -26.34
N VAL A 767 -45.80 -31.87 -27.66
CA VAL A 767 -45.98 -30.60 -28.39
C VAL A 767 -47.46 -30.30 -28.55
N GLU A 768 -47.90 -29.12 -28.12
CA GLU A 768 -49.21 -28.55 -28.38
C GLU A 768 -49.08 -27.13 -28.97
N LEU A 769 -49.52 -26.98 -30.22
CA LEU A 769 -49.62 -25.71 -30.93
C LEU A 769 -51.07 -25.22 -30.91
N GLU A 770 -51.26 -23.95 -30.60
CA GLU A 770 -52.57 -23.30 -30.42
C GLU A 770 -52.61 -21.96 -31.17
N THR A 771 -53.61 -21.82 -32.06
CA THR A 771 -54.01 -20.56 -32.70
C THR A 771 -55.46 -20.23 -32.32
N GLU A 772 -55.99 -19.10 -32.80
CA GLU A 772 -57.38 -18.68 -32.57
C GLU A 772 -58.42 -19.77 -32.87
N SER A 773 -58.20 -20.59 -33.89
CA SER A 773 -59.17 -21.58 -34.37
C SER A 773 -58.64 -23.02 -34.46
N THR A 774 -57.34 -23.25 -34.24
CA THR A 774 -56.70 -24.55 -34.47
C THR A 774 -55.85 -24.99 -33.29
N LYS A 775 -55.98 -26.26 -32.89
CA LYS A 775 -55.06 -26.94 -31.98
C LYS A 775 -54.39 -28.11 -32.70
N LEU A 776 -53.06 -28.18 -32.64
CA LEU A 776 -52.26 -29.30 -33.15
C LEU A 776 -51.50 -29.94 -31.99
N ARG A 777 -51.48 -31.27 -31.92
CA ARG A 777 -50.60 -32.03 -31.02
C ARG A 777 -49.72 -33.00 -31.79
N ALA A 778 -48.47 -33.19 -31.37
CA ALA A 778 -47.50 -34.10 -31.96
C ALA A 778 -46.36 -34.45 -30.98
N ASP A 779 -45.53 -35.44 -31.32
CA ASP A 779 -44.31 -35.77 -30.55
C ASP A 779 -43.15 -34.78 -30.84
N ARG A 780 -43.10 -34.26 -32.07
CA ARG A 780 -42.12 -33.28 -32.55
C ARG A 780 -42.76 -32.27 -33.50
N LEU A 781 -42.25 -31.04 -33.49
CA LEU A 781 -42.60 -29.98 -34.44
C LEU A 781 -41.36 -29.15 -34.82
N ASP A 782 -41.03 -29.09 -36.10
CA ASP A 782 -39.97 -28.25 -36.66
C ASP A 782 -40.60 -27.06 -37.42
N VAL A 783 -40.40 -25.83 -36.93
CA VAL A 783 -40.91 -24.57 -37.51
C VAL A 783 -39.76 -23.78 -38.14
N TYR A 784 -39.97 -23.25 -39.34
CA TYR A 784 -39.03 -22.46 -40.13
C TYR A 784 -39.60 -21.06 -40.37
N PHE A 785 -38.78 -20.01 -40.23
CA PHE A 785 -39.22 -18.60 -40.31
C PHE A 785 -38.56 -17.82 -41.46
N GLN A 786 -39.34 -17.00 -42.17
CA GLN A 786 -38.96 -16.26 -43.40
C GLN A 786 -37.69 -15.39 -43.26
N ALA A 787 -36.72 -15.43 -44.18
CA ALA A 787 -35.53 -14.58 -44.12
C ALA A 787 -35.86 -13.05 -44.19
N GLU A 788 -35.05 -12.21 -43.55
CA GLU A 788 -35.36 -10.79 -43.33
C GLU A 788 -35.57 -9.98 -44.63
N SER A 789 -36.77 -9.45 -44.81
CA SER A 789 -37.08 -8.33 -45.72
C SER A 789 -38.28 -7.47 -45.31
N ALA A 790 -38.87 -7.72 -44.12
CA ALA A 790 -40.03 -6.99 -43.60
C ALA A 790 -39.85 -6.63 -42.11
N PRO A 791 -40.30 -5.44 -41.66
CA PRO A 791 -40.20 -5.01 -40.27
C PRO A 791 -41.17 -5.82 -39.38
N GLY A 792 -40.63 -6.84 -38.71
CA GLY A 792 -41.39 -7.79 -37.87
C GLY A 792 -41.13 -9.25 -38.23
N GLY A 793 -39.88 -9.59 -38.57
CA GLY A 793 -39.46 -10.83 -39.25
C GLY A 793 -39.58 -12.12 -38.43
N SER A 794 -40.78 -12.46 -37.96
CA SER A 794 -41.10 -13.66 -37.17
C SER A 794 -42.21 -14.50 -37.81
N GLU A 795 -42.48 -14.27 -39.10
CA GLU A 795 -43.51 -14.98 -39.84
C GLU A 795 -43.08 -16.42 -40.17
N VAL A 796 -43.94 -17.37 -39.83
CA VAL A 796 -43.74 -18.80 -40.13
C VAL A 796 -43.83 -19.03 -41.64
N GLU A 797 -42.78 -19.59 -42.23
CA GLU A 797 -42.71 -19.99 -43.64
C GLU A 797 -43.21 -21.42 -43.83
N ARG A 798 -42.74 -22.34 -42.97
CA ARG A 798 -43.02 -23.78 -43.05
C ARG A 798 -43.03 -24.39 -41.65
N ALA A 799 -43.92 -25.35 -41.42
CA ALA A 799 -43.90 -26.18 -40.21
C ALA A 799 -44.00 -27.67 -40.58
N VAL A 800 -43.32 -28.54 -39.83
CA VAL A 800 -43.35 -30.00 -40.02
C VAL A 800 -43.59 -30.65 -38.66
N ALA A 801 -44.68 -31.39 -38.50
CA ALA A 801 -45.01 -32.12 -37.29
C ALA A 801 -44.89 -33.64 -37.51
N ASP A 802 -44.30 -34.33 -36.54
CA ASP A 802 -44.00 -35.77 -36.61
C ASP A 802 -44.43 -36.48 -35.31
N GLY A 803 -44.97 -37.68 -35.46
CA GLY A 803 -45.41 -38.55 -34.37
C GLY A 803 -46.78 -38.14 -33.80
N HIS A 804 -47.73 -39.08 -33.81
CA HIS A 804 -49.07 -38.95 -33.21
C HIS A 804 -49.80 -37.63 -33.53
N VAL A 805 -49.67 -37.13 -34.77
CA VAL A 805 -50.18 -35.82 -35.15
C VAL A 805 -51.71 -35.79 -35.08
N ARG A 806 -52.25 -34.82 -34.34
CA ARG A 806 -53.70 -34.57 -34.23
C ARG A 806 -54.01 -33.09 -34.37
N VAL A 807 -54.80 -32.71 -35.37
CA VAL A 807 -55.28 -31.35 -35.60
C VAL A 807 -56.77 -31.28 -35.25
N THR A 808 -57.19 -30.24 -34.53
CA THR A 808 -58.58 -29.99 -34.12
C THR A 808 -58.96 -28.54 -34.40
N GLN A 809 -60.11 -28.35 -35.05
CA GLN A 809 -60.72 -27.07 -35.41
C GLN A 809 -62.24 -27.14 -35.11
N PRO A 810 -62.97 -26.01 -35.07
CA PRO A 810 -64.43 -26.03 -35.08
C PRO A 810 -64.98 -26.88 -36.24
N GLY A 811 -65.78 -27.90 -35.92
CA GLY A 811 -66.37 -28.83 -36.89
C GLY A 811 -65.42 -29.80 -37.63
N ARG A 812 -64.10 -29.73 -37.41
CA ARG A 812 -63.10 -30.53 -38.15
C ARG A 812 -62.02 -31.13 -37.24
N ARG A 813 -61.61 -32.37 -37.49
CA ARG A 813 -60.48 -33.05 -36.83
C ARG A 813 -59.68 -33.87 -37.82
N ALA A 814 -58.36 -33.85 -37.74
CA ALA A 814 -57.49 -34.66 -38.58
C ALA A 814 -56.42 -35.39 -37.76
N THR A 815 -56.02 -36.57 -38.20
CA THR A 815 -54.99 -37.41 -37.54
C THR A 815 -54.05 -38.04 -38.56
N GLY A 816 -52.78 -38.24 -38.20
CA GLY A 816 -51.77 -38.95 -39.00
C GLY A 816 -50.43 -39.05 -38.27
N ASP A 817 -49.41 -39.64 -38.90
CA ASP A 817 -48.05 -39.72 -38.29
C ASP A 817 -47.16 -38.52 -38.66
N HIS A 818 -47.45 -37.83 -39.76
CA HIS A 818 -46.61 -36.77 -40.31
C HIS A 818 -47.46 -35.69 -40.99
N LEU A 819 -47.11 -34.41 -40.76
CA LEU A 819 -47.78 -33.24 -41.31
C LEU A 819 -46.77 -32.19 -41.78
N GLU A 820 -46.84 -31.78 -43.04
CA GLU A 820 -46.12 -30.63 -43.61
C GLU A 820 -47.09 -29.47 -43.79
N TYR A 821 -46.72 -28.26 -43.39
CA TYR A 821 -47.46 -27.01 -43.64
C TYR A 821 -46.55 -25.99 -44.32
N GLU A 822 -47.02 -25.37 -45.40
CA GLU A 822 -46.33 -24.34 -46.16
C GLU A 822 -47.22 -23.09 -46.21
N ALA A 823 -46.77 -22.01 -45.56
CA ALA A 823 -47.59 -20.84 -45.29
C ALA A 823 -47.95 -20.04 -46.55
N ALA A 824 -46.96 -19.80 -47.43
CA ALA A 824 -47.16 -19.05 -48.67
C ALA A 824 -48.18 -19.68 -49.63
N ALA A 825 -48.40 -21.01 -49.53
CA ALA A 825 -49.37 -21.75 -50.33
C ALA A 825 -50.65 -22.11 -49.54
N GLY A 826 -50.72 -21.80 -48.25
CA GLY A 826 -51.75 -22.30 -47.33
C GLY A 826 -51.89 -23.82 -47.36
N ARG A 827 -50.82 -24.56 -47.64
CA ARG A 827 -50.86 -25.97 -48.04
C ARG A 827 -50.47 -26.88 -46.87
N ILE A 828 -51.39 -27.74 -46.43
CA ILE A 828 -51.14 -28.80 -45.45
C ILE A 828 -51.07 -30.15 -46.17
N VAL A 829 -50.08 -30.98 -45.89
CA VAL A 829 -49.99 -32.38 -46.36
C VAL A 829 -49.86 -33.31 -45.17
N MET A 830 -50.75 -34.30 -45.05
CA MET A 830 -50.76 -35.29 -43.98
C MET A 830 -50.51 -36.70 -44.53
N LYS A 831 -49.64 -37.47 -43.88
CA LYS A 831 -49.17 -38.80 -44.31
C LYS A 831 -48.98 -39.72 -43.10
N GLY A 832 -48.97 -41.04 -43.33
CA GLY A 832 -48.69 -42.06 -42.30
C GLY A 832 -49.80 -42.21 -41.25
N GLY A 833 -49.78 -43.33 -40.51
CA GLY A 833 -50.72 -43.58 -39.40
C GLY A 833 -52.18 -43.81 -39.82
N SER A 834 -52.43 -44.14 -41.09
CA SER A 834 -53.76 -44.09 -41.72
C SER A 834 -54.39 -42.69 -41.60
N PRO A 835 -53.90 -41.69 -42.35
CA PRO A 835 -54.30 -40.31 -42.15
C PRO A 835 -55.79 -40.13 -42.44
N ALA A 836 -56.50 -39.50 -41.52
CA ALA A 836 -57.95 -39.38 -41.51
C ALA A 836 -58.38 -37.95 -41.22
N LEU A 837 -59.41 -37.49 -41.93
CA LEU A 837 -60.07 -36.21 -41.74
C LEU A 837 -61.55 -36.45 -41.43
N TYR A 838 -61.99 -35.95 -40.28
CA TYR A 838 -63.38 -35.87 -39.87
C TYR A 838 -63.88 -34.43 -40.04
N ASP A 839 -65.01 -34.26 -40.71
CA ASP A 839 -65.69 -32.98 -40.95
C ASP A 839 -67.19 -33.21 -40.67
N GLU A 840 -67.79 -32.41 -39.79
CA GLU A 840 -69.21 -32.51 -39.44
C GLU A 840 -70.15 -32.37 -40.66
N ALA A 841 -69.73 -31.64 -41.71
CA ALA A 841 -70.50 -31.43 -42.93
C ALA A 841 -70.23 -32.45 -44.05
N ARG A 842 -69.12 -33.20 -43.98
CA ARG A 842 -68.69 -34.10 -45.08
C ARG A 842 -68.48 -35.58 -44.70
N SER A 843 -68.39 -35.89 -43.41
CA SER A 843 -68.24 -37.23 -42.83
C SER A 843 -67.04 -38.06 -43.35
N PHE A 844 -66.15 -38.39 -42.41
CA PHE A 844 -64.94 -39.24 -42.52
C PHE A 844 -64.31 -39.47 -43.92
N THR A 845 -63.09 -38.94 -44.12
CA THR A 845 -62.27 -39.16 -45.31
C THR A 845 -60.86 -39.66 -44.95
N THR A 846 -60.37 -40.70 -45.64
CA THR A 846 -59.04 -41.29 -45.42
C THR A 846 -58.34 -41.72 -46.73
N GLY A 847 -57.01 -41.75 -46.73
CA GLY A 847 -56.15 -42.14 -47.84
C GLY A 847 -54.71 -42.42 -47.39
N GLN A 848 -53.75 -42.60 -48.31
CA GLN A 848 -52.32 -42.67 -47.97
C GLN A 848 -51.71 -41.27 -47.77
N ARG A 849 -52.21 -40.27 -48.50
CA ARG A 849 -51.83 -38.87 -48.35
C ARG A 849 -53.04 -37.96 -48.52
N LEU A 850 -53.23 -37.05 -47.57
CA LEU A 850 -54.22 -35.98 -47.63
C LEU A 850 -53.49 -34.66 -47.89
N THR A 851 -53.94 -33.87 -48.86
CA THR A 851 -53.44 -32.51 -49.10
C THR A 851 -54.60 -31.53 -49.02
N PHE A 852 -54.51 -30.54 -48.14
CA PHE A 852 -55.55 -29.54 -47.90
C PHE A 852 -54.99 -28.14 -48.17
N PHE A 853 -55.78 -27.30 -48.86
CA PHE A 853 -55.46 -25.90 -49.12
C PHE A 853 -56.39 -25.00 -48.32
N ILE A 854 -55.85 -24.29 -47.34
CA ILE A 854 -56.58 -23.46 -46.38
C ILE A 854 -57.34 -22.32 -47.08
N HIS A 855 -56.75 -21.75 -48.14
CA HIS A 855 -57.34 -20.61 -48.86
C HIS A 855 -58.47 -20.99 -49.82
N ASP A 856 -58.53 -22.26 -50.26
CA ASP A 856 -59.40 -22.71 -51.37
C ASP A 856 -60.47 -23.74 -50.95
N ASP A 857 -60.55 -24.13 -49.67
CA ASP A 857 -61.30 -25.30 -49.12
C ASP A 857 -61.09 -26.62 -49.91
N LYS A 858 -59.98 -26.72 -50.64
CA LYS A 858 -59.68 -27.83 -51.55
C LYS A 858 -58.99 -28.96 -50.81
N LEU A 859 -59.62 -30.13 -50.80
CA LEU A 859 -59.04 -31.38 -50.32
C LEU A 859 -58.67 -32.29 -51.49
N LEU A 860 -57.41 -32.73 -51.53
CA LEU A 860 -56.91 -33.76 -52.44
C LEU A 860 -56.62 -35.03 -51.62
N VAL A 861 -57.21 -36.15 -52.02
CA VAL A 861 -57.02 -37.46 -51.37
C VAL A 861 -56.30 -38.39 -52.34
N ASP A 862 -55.19 -38.95 -51.90
CA ASP A 862 -54.36 -39.87 -52.66
C ASP A 862 -54.36 -41.23 -51.94
N GLY A 863 -54.94 -42.25 -52.58
CA GLY A 863 -55.07 -43.59 -52.01
C GLY A 863 -53.84 -44.49 -52.24
N GLY A 864 -53.01 -44.19 -53.24
CA GLY A 864 -51.97 -45.09 -53.73
C GLY A 864 -52.51 -46.38 -54.39
N GLU A 865 -51.61 -47.21 -54.94
CA GLU A 865 -51.99 -48.40 -55.71
C GLU A 865 -52.61 -49.53 -54.88
N LYS A 866 -52.39 -49.54 -53.56
CA LYS A 866 -52.76 -50.65 -52.65
C LYS A 866 -53.90 -50.30 -51.70
N SER A 867 -54.47 -49.10 -51.76
CA SER A 867 -55.55 -48.66 -50.87
C SER A 867 -56.48 -47.70 -51.61
N ARG A 868 -57.79 -47.85 -51.46
CA ARG A 868 -58.75 -46.90 -52.07
C ARG A 868 -58.96 -45.72 -51.14
N ALA A 869 -59.01 -44.52 -51.70
CA ALA A 869 -59.53 -43.35 -51.00
C ALA A 869 -60.98 -43.63 -50.58
N LEU A 870 -61.30 -43.43 -49.29
CA LEU A 870 -62.63 -43.66 -48.75
C LEU A 870 -63.15 -42.34 -48.18
N SER A 871 -64.32 -41.91 -48.64
CA SER A 871 -65.09 -40.79 -48.09
C SER A 871 -66.51 -41.28 -47.80
N GLU A 872 -66.95 -41.22 -46.54
CA GLU A 872 -68.19 -41.86 -46.07
C GLU A 872 -69.25 -40.82 -45.70
N TYR A 873 -70.09 -40.43 -46.66
CA TYR A 873 -71.05 -39.35 -46.49
C TYR A 873 -72.29 -39.77 -45.66
N ARG A 874 -72.53 -39.15 -44.50
CA ARG A 874 -73.77 -39.33 -43.74
C ARG A 874 -74.88 -38.46 -44.34
N MET A 875 -75.81 -39.06 -45.07
CA MET A 875 -77.00 -38.34 -45.54
C MET A 875 -77.93 -38.00 -44.36
N PRO A 876 -78.47 -36.77 -44.27
CA PRO A 876 -79.55 -36.47 -43.34
C PRO A 876 -80.84 -37.20 -43.78
N GLN A 877 -81.59 -37.73 -42.81
CA GLN A 877 -82.95 -38.24 -42.99
C GLN A 877 -83.97 -37.17 -42.58
#